data_AF-V2WTB4-F1
#
_entry.id   AF-V2WTB4-F1
#
_cell.length_a   1.000
_cell.length_b   1.000
_cell.length_c   1.000
_cell.angle_alpha   90.00
_cell.angle_beta   90.00
_cell.angle_gamma   90.00
#
_symmetry.space_group_name_H-M   'P 1'
#
loop_
_entity.id
_entity.type
_entity.pdbx_description
1 polymer ?
#
loop_
_entity_poly.entity_id
_entity_poly.type
_entity_poly.pdbx_seq_one_letter_code
_entity_poly.pdbx_strand_id
1 'polypeptide(L)'
;MAMDYDRWDALLHHLFKLTQGDAWFKPDEPVTSGVAVRITEAGSDDPPEFRVFPYENIALEPFETAVAHLNPVVAVKVRNATVHAALADISPEDAWLYVDGNIRIQVLETMLMLPHADKEQGAAFIRDERVLVMWSDSLHAIVPAYQDLEQRLIKLLWRGRTTAASPSLTAPSSTVGSTSGHAVLRIATRTPDIEKNQQAGEEPSPLIPQNERQSSDGAEDAKSIKSGGLESLEFGTAEQKRPVLLYAPVYNGLAAALAIVFMGNSVNSLIQEWLLDRSFIRLALIATLPFLFCVSLFFALQIIQNVSMMIGPVAQFHSNSKYYSAVPPPPNKAVDGNLPHITIQMPVYKESLENVLMPSIQSLKRAMQTYARQGGTSSLFINDDGLRLLPAVERNIRISYYADQNIGWVARPKHDGEEGGFKREGRFKKASNLNYGDLTCLSLSLRAERHLEQLMADLGIDELPERPTIRRSFGFYGMEYQTSSHSSEPIIPGTNGTTTPPAELESRRRELGDLEERALQMAVGDSYESSGRRHTPWAANGKAIRLGEIILIVDSDTIVPQDCLRDAAREMAASPEVAIIQHESDILKVAHHYFENGMAFLTRRITRCISYACANGEVPPFMGHNAFLRWKALQDVAFVDEDGVEKIWSEANVSEDFDMALRLLQKGWTFRWATYSAGEFKEGVSLTIDDELNRWQKYAYGCSEMIFKPIKKWYKAPITTSFHQFIWSRAPLHYKLSVLGYMSSYYGLAASFTVALINYVLLGFQLPVDGFYTSLRSFEIYLASVVVFFGAGSLGYALFEYRVGGKKILGSLFENIMWIPYLLIFFGGLAIPLSQAILAHLFSYNISWSATAKEVRRSNFFQEIPKIFKRFWFPLSISTIVVFGLALLSTHLFGAEWQIGAKAWGVILPLSAAAGCHILFPIVLNPWLMVFSY
;
A
#
# COMPACT_ATOMS: atom_id res chain seq x y z
N MET A 1 -37.10 10.14 43.03
CA MET A 1 -37.37 10.11 41.58
C MET A 1 -36.70 8.85 41.06
N ALA A 2 -37.43 7.94 40.43
CA ALA A 2 -36.81 6.79 39.80
C ALA A 2 -36.00 7.33 38.61
N MET A 3 -34.67 7.15 38.62
CA MET A 3 -33.89 7.31 37.38
C MET A 3 -34.49 6.31 36.38
N ASP A 4 -35.00 6.81 35.25
CA ASP A 4 -35.35 5.94 34.13
C ASP A 4 -34.06 5.24 33.68
N TYR A 5 -34.00 3.94 33.96
CA TYR A 5 -32.84 3.10 33.67
C TYR A 5 -32.69 2.95 32.15
N ASP A 6 -31.73 3.65 31.56
CA ASP A 6 -31.57 3.82 30.12
C ASP A 6 -30.61 2.76 29.53
N ARG A 7 -30.58 2.65 28.19
CA ARG A 7 -29.67 1.76 27.44
C ARG A 7 -28.20 1.98 27.80
N TRP A 8 -27.82 3.23 28.06
CA TRP A 8 -26.47 3.63 28.44
C TRP A 8 -26.10 3.16 29.85
N ASP A 9 -27.06 3.12 30.77
CA ASP A 9 -26.87 2.63 32.14
C ASP A 9 -26.65 1.12 32.15
N ALA A 10 -27.44 0.38 31.36
CA ALA A 10 -27.22 -1.06 31.16
C ALA A 10 -25.82 -1.35 30.61
N LEU A 11 -25.34 -0.54 29.66
CA LEU A 11 -24.01 -0.69 29.05
C LEU A 11 -22.89 -0.35 30.03
N LEU A 12 -23.02 0.74 30.81
CA LEU A 12 -22.07 1.12 31.86
C LEU A 12 -21.93 0.04 32.92
N HIS A 13 -23.05 -0.50 33.43
CA HIS A 13 -23.04 -1.60 34.38
C HIS A 13 -22.38 -2.85 33.81
N HIS A 14 -22.65 -3.17 32.54
CA HIS A 14 -22.06 -4.33 31.87
C HIS A 14 -20.54 -4.18 31.71
N LEU A 15 -20.07 -3.01 31.25
CA LEU A 15 -18.65 -2.71 31.11
C LEU A 15 -17.95 -2.74 32.47
N PHE A 16 -18.52 -2.09 33.48
CA PHE A 16 -17.96 -2.08 34.84
C PHE A 16 -17.81 -3.50 35.38
N LYS A 17 -18.84 -4.34 35.24
CA LYS A 17 -18.78 -5.76 35.67
C LYS A 17 -17.66 -6.54 34.98
N LEU A 18 -17.43 -6.32 33.68
CA LEU A 18 -16.42 -7.04 32.91
C LEU A 18 -14.99 -6.58 33.19
N THR A 19 -14.81 -5.31 33.58
CA THR A 19 -13.49 -4.69 33.75
C THR A 19 -12.96 -4.66 35.19
N GLN A 20 -13.78 -5.02 36.18
CA GLN A 20 -13.38 -4.86 37.59
C GLN A 20 -12.81 -6.12 38.26
N GLY A 21 -12.94 -7.30 37.65
CA GLY A 21 -12.41 -8.56 38.22
C GLY A 21 -12.83 -8.83 39.68
N ASP A 22 -12.28 -9.87 40.31
CA ASP A 22 -12.40 -10.08 41.76
C ASP A 22 -11.45 -9.12 42.49
N ALA A 23 -11.88 -7.86 42.68
CA ALA A 23 -11.12 -6.84 43.41
C ALA A 23 -10.99 -7.18 44.91
N TRP A 24 -10.01 -8.00 45.27
CA TRP A 24 -9.72 -8.37 46.66
C TRP A 24 -8.87 -7.30 47.35
N PHE A 25 -9.50 -6.27 47.91
CA PHE A 25 -8.81 -5.22 48.68
C PHE A 25 -9.46 -4.96 50.05
N LYS A 26 -8.69 -4.34 50.96
CA LYS A 26 -9.11 -4.08 52.34
C LYS A 26 -10.33 -3.14 52.37
N PRO A 27 -11.31 -3.36 53.28
CA PRO A 27 -12.55 -2.57 53.36
C PRO A 27 -12.39 -1.05 53.59
N ASP A 28 -11.21 -0.59 54.01
CA ASP A 28 -11.00 0.77 54.53
C ASP A 28 -10.45 1.77 53.50
N GLU A 29 -10.21 1.37 52.25
CA GLU A 29 -9.81 2.30 51.17
C GLU A 29 -10.99 2.64 50.25
N PRO A 30 -11.28 3.93 49.98
CA PRO A 30 -12.33 4.30 49.06
C PRO A 30 -12.00 3.78 47.65
N VAL A 31 -12.85 2.91 47.14
CA VAL A 31 -12.71 2.32 45.80
C VAL A 31 -12.99 3.40 44.75
N THR A 32 -11.99 3.75 43.93
CA THR A 32 -12.07 4.82 42.90
C THR A 32 -12.13 4.28 41.46
N SER A 33 -12.50 3.01 41.29
CA SER A 33 -12.76 2.42 39.99
C SER A 33 -14.01 3.01 39.32
N GLY A 34 -13.99 3.20 38.01
CA GLY A 34 -15.13 3.74 37.29
C GLY A 34 -15.08 3.54 35.77
N VAL A 35 -16.22 3.65 35.11
CA VAL A 35 -16.36 3.61 33.65
C VAL A 35 -17.06 4.89 33.20
N ALA A 36 -16.55 5.52 32.16
CA ALA A 36 -17.13 6.69 31.52
C ALA A 36 -17.49 6.35 30.06
N VAL A 37 -18.71 6.67 29.63
CA VAL A 37 -19.18 6.48 28.25
C VAL A 37 -19.74 7.80 27.73
N ARG A 38 -19.36 8.15 26.50
CA ARG A 38 -19.88 9.33 25.82
C ARG A 38 -21.33 9.11 25.37
N ILE A 39 -22.22 10.03 25.71
CA ILE A 39 -23.66 9.94 25.43
C ILE A 39 -24.02 10.71 24.16
N THR A 40 -23.34 11.84 23.91
CA THR A 40 -23.54 12.65 22.72
C THR A 40 -23.12 11.87 21.47
N GLU A 41 -24.01 11.85 20.47
CA GLU A 41 -23.74 11.25 19.17
C GLU A 41 -22.71 12.10 18.40
N ALA A 42 -21.87 11.45 17.61
CA ALA A 42 -20.86 12.13 16.81
C ALA A 42 -21.53 13.14 15.86
N GLY A 43 -21.17 14.43 15.98
CA GLY A 43 -21.70 15.51 15.13
C GLY A 43 -22.86 16.33 15.72
N SER A 44 -23.21 16.18 17.01
CA SER A 44 -24.05 17.16 17.71
C SER A 44 -23.24 18.42 18.05
N ASP A 45 -23.86 19.61 17.95
CA ASP A 45 -23.27 20.88 18.39
C ASP A 45 -23.08 20.98 19.92
N ASP A 46 -23.66 20.05 20.67
CA ASP A 46 -23.59 19.99 22.12
C ASP A 46 -22.19 19.52 22.60
N PRO A 47 -21.67 20.08 23.71
CA PRO A 47 -20.40 19.65 24.27
C PRO A 47 -20.45 18.15 24.62
N PRO A 48 -19.31 17.43 24.52
CA PRO A 48 -19.29 15.99 24.74
C PRO A 48 -19.71 15.67 26.18
N GLU A 49 -20.88 15.06 26.34
CA GLU A 49 -21.43 14.67 27.64
C GLU A 49 -21.03 13.22 27.94
N PHE A 50 -20.44 13.00 29.10
CA PHE A 50 -20.03 11.69 29.58
C PHE A 50 -20.91 11.26 30.75
N ARG A 51 -21.39 10.02 30.72
CA ARG A 51 -21.99 9.38 31.89
C ARG A 51 -20.96 8.49 32.54
N VAL A 52 -20.82 8.61 33.87
CA VAL A 52 -19.85 7.86 34.66
C VAL A 52 -20.56 6.94 35.66
N PHE A 53 -20.03 5.73 35.83
CA PHE A 53 -20.47 4.74 36.81
C PHE A 53 -19.29 4.26 37.67
N PRO A 54 -19.41 4.09 39.01
CA PRO A 54 -20.60 4.24 39.87
C PRO A 54 -21.14 5.67 39.99
N TYR A 55 -22.47 5.81 40.02
CA TYR A 55 -23.14 7.11 40.13
C TYR A 55 -22.80 7.82 41.45
N GLU A 56 -22.78 9.16 41.42
CA GLU A 56 -22.65 10.04 42.61
C GLU A 56 -21.37 9.86 43.43
N ASN A 57 -20.30 9.31 42.83
CA ASN A 57 -19.01 9.18 43.49
C ASN A 57 -18.11 10.41 43.21
N ILE A 58 -17.97 11.28 44.21
CA ILE A 58 -17.12 12.50 44.15
C ILE A 58 -15.67 12.17 43.76
N ALA A 59 -15.15 11.00 44.12
CA ALA A 59 -13.79 10.61 43.78
C ALA A 59 -13.55 10.32 42.29
N LEU A 60 -14.61 10.30 41.46
CA LEU A 60 -14.52 10.17 40.01
C LEU A 60 -14.59 11.50 39.25
N GLU A 61 -14.83 12.63 39.91
CA GLU A 61 -14.87 13.96 39.28
C GLU A 61 -13.57 14.31 38.52
N PRO A 62 -12.35 14.04 39.04
CA PRO A 62 -11.12 14.27 38.29
C PRO A 62 -11.01 13.36 37.05
N PHE A 63 -11.53 12.14 37.14
CA PHE A 63 -11.54 11.17 36.03
C PHE A 63 -12.53 11.59 34.94
N GLU A 64 -13.75 11.97 35.32
CA GLU A 64 -14.76 12.49 34.40
C GLU A 64 -14.24 13.73 33.67
N THR A 65 -13.69 14.70 34.42
CA THR A 65 -13.10 15.91 33.85
C THR A 65 -11.98 15.54 32.87
N ALA A 66 -11.09 14.64 33.26
CA ALA A 66 -9.98 14.25 32.42
C ALA A 66 -10.41 13.49 31.14
N VAL A 67 -11.40 12.61 31.25
CA VAL A 67 -11.97 11.86 30.12
C VAL A 67 -12.75 12.78 29.19
N ALA A 68 -13.52 13.73 29.72
CA ALA A 68 -14.26 14.72 28.94
C ALA A 68 -13.32 15.56 28.07
N HIS A 69 -12.16 15.92 28.61
CA HIS A 69 -11.11 16.56 27.84
C HIS A 69 -10.51 15.59 26.80
N LEU A 70 -10.07 14.38 27.19
CA LEU A 70 -9.49 13.39 26.26
C LEU A 70 -10.45 13.02 25.10
N ASN A 71 -11.76 13.13 25.35
CA ASN A 71 -12.87 12.83 24.44
C ASN A 71 -12.77 11.47 23.70
N PRO A 72 -12.65 10.34 24.42
CA PRO A 72 -12.83 9.01 23.84
C PRO A 72 -14.32 8.64 23.77
N VAL A 73 -14.66 7.56 23.05
CA VAL A 73 -16.03 7.00 23.09
C VAL A 73 -16.30 6.32 24.45
N VAL A 74 -15.29 5.63 25.00
CA VAL A 74 -15.36 4.96 26.30
C VAL A 74 -14.01 5.00 27.00
N ALA A 75 -14.03 5.18 28.32
CA ALA A 75 -12.88 5.07 29.19
C ALA A 75 -13.19 4.24 30.44
N VAL A 76 -12.22 3.47 30.90
CA VAL A 76 -12.31 2.57 32.04
C VAL A 76 -11.13 2.86 32.96
N LYS A 77 -11.44 3.22 34.21
CA LYS A 77 -10.49 3.36 35.31
C LYS A 77 -10.48 2.07 36.11
N VAL A 78 -9.37 1.34 36.02
CA VAL A 78 -9.17 0.04 36.65
C VAL A 78 -8.17 0.15 37.77
N ARG A 79 -8.53 -0.43 38.91
CA ARG A 79 -7.63 -0.63 40.05
C ARG A 79 -7.63 -2.11 40.42
N ASN A 80 -6.60 -2.85 39.99
CA ASN A 80 -6.43 -4.26 40.35
C ASN A 80 -5.04 -4.50 40.98
N ALA A 81 -4.87 -5.67 41.60
CA ALA A 81 -3.62 -6.02 42.29
C ALA A 81 -2.42 -6.03 41.33
N THR A 82 -2.67 -6.38 40.07
CA THR A 82 -1.69 -6.46 39.01
C THR A 82 -1.10 -5.08 38.67
N VAL A 83 -1.96 -4.07 38.50
CA VAL A 83 -1.57 -2.67 38.24
C VAL A 83 -0.80 -2.10 39.42
N HIS A 84 -1.28 -2.36 40.64
CA HIS A 84 -0.63 -1.87 41.85
C HIS A 84 0.78 -2.47 42.02
N ALA A 85 0.95 -3.76 41.74
CA ALA A 85 2.25 -4.42 41.76
C ALA A 85 3.16 -3.90 40.64
N ALA A 86 2.63 -3.74 39.43
CA ALA A 86 3.41 -3.23 38.30
C ALA A 86 3.93 -1.80 38.54
N LEU A 87 3.14 -0.92 39.16
CA LEU A 87 3.56 0.44 39.52
C LEU A 87 4.56 0.50 40.68
N ALA A 88 4.60 -0.52 41.54
CA ALA A 88 5.53 -0.56 42.68
C ALA A 88 6.98 -0.84 42.24
N ASP A 89 7.16 -1.48 41.09
CA ASP A 89 8.48 -1.87 40.54
C ASP A 89 9.11 -0.75 39.67
N ILE A 90 8.44 0.39 39.49
CA ILE A 90 8.87 1.50 38.60
C ILE A 90 9.64 2.57 39.37
N SER A 91 10.70 3.13 38.77
CA SER A 91 11.41 4.27 39.34
C SER A 91 10.56 5.55 39.29
N PRO A 92 10.65 6.46 40.28
CA PRO A 92 9.94 7.74 40.26
C PRO A 92 10.30 8.65 39.07
N GLU A 93 11.31 8.34 38.26
CA GLU A 93 11.66 9.13 37.07
C GLU A 93 11.16 8.52 35.75
N ASP A 94 10.65 7.28 35.77
CA ASP A 94 10.25 6.60 34.54
C ASP A 94 8.90 7.12 34.02
N ALA A 95 8.89 7.66 32.80
CA ALA A 95 7.69 8.12 32.11
C ALA A 95 6.91 6.98 31.40
N TRP A 96 7.44 5.75 31.40
CA TRP A 96 6.87 4.61 30.66
C TRP A 96 7.04 3.32 31.46
N LEU A 97 6.03 2.44 31.41
CA LEU A 97 6.11 1.06 31.87
C LEU A 97 6.18 0.13 30.65
N TYR A 98 7.22 -0.71 30.59
CA TYR A 98 7.30 -1.80 29.62
C TYR A 98 6.54 -3.02 30.14
N VAL A 99 5.37 -3.28 29.56
CA VAL A 99 4.53 -4.45 29.90
C VAL A 99 5.10 -5.72 29.28
N ASP A 100 5.66 -5.60 28.07
CA ASP A 100 6.47 -6.64 27.44
C ASP A 100 7.55 -5.99 26.53
N GLY A 101 8.31 -6.80 25.79
CA GLY A 101 9.36 -6.29 24.91
C GLY A 101 8.87 -5.47 23.70
N ASN A 102 7.55 -5.41 23.47
CA ASN A 102 6.91 -4.73 22.34
C ASN A 102 5.88 -3.68 22.77
N ILE A 103 5.43 -3.68 24.03
CA ILE A 103 4.39 -2.80 24.56
C ILE A 103 4.96 -2.00 25.71
N ARG A 104 5.07 -0.70 25.50
CA ARG A 104 5.25 0.32 26.52
C ARG A 104 3.96 1.13 26.67
N ILE A 105 3.61 1.46 27.90
CA ILE A 105 2.47 2.29 28.25
C ILE A 105 2.99 3.49 29.03
N GLN A 106 2.48 4.67 28.71
CA GLN A 106 2.82 5.90 29.43
C GLN A 106 2.42 5.85 30.91
N VAL A 107 3.25 6.46 31.74
CA VAL A 107 3.03 6.68 33.17
C VAL A 107 2.89 8.18 33.39
N LEU A 108 1.78 8.59 33.99
CA LEU A 108 1.44 9.97 34.31
C LEU A 108 1.42 10.14 35.83
N GLU A 109 1.83 11.31 36.30
CA GLU A 109 1.86 11.59 37.73
C GLU A 109 0.46 11.70 38.32
N THR A 110 -0.44 12.43 37.64
CA THR A 110 -1.79 12.72 38.15
C THR A 110 -2.87 12.53 37.10
N MET A 111 -4.11 12.27 37.55
CA MET A 111 -5.27 12.07 36.67
C MET A 111 -5.51 13.28 35.74
N LEU A 112 -5.23 14.50 36.22
CA LEU A 112 -5.37 15.73 35.43
C LEU A 112 -4.37 15.81 34.25
N MET A 113 -3.33 14.98 34.25
CA MET A 113 -2.42 14.85 33.12
C MET A 113 -2.93 13.90 32.04
N LEU A 114 -3.95 13.06 32.31
CA LEU A 114 -4.54 12.13 31.34
C LEU A 114 -4.97 12.77 30.01
N PRO A 115 -5.55 14.00 29.96
CA PRO A 115 -5.88 14.63 28.68
C PRO A 115 -4.66 14.97 27.82
N HIS A 116 -3.46 14.90 28.39
CA HIS A 116 -2.22 15.11 27.69
C HIS A 116 -1.60 13.80 27.19
N ALA A 117 -2.14 12.64 27.57
CA ALA A 117 -1.67 11.33 27.18
C ALA A 117 -1.64 11.16 25.66
N ASP A 118 -0.77 10.28 25.15
CA ASP A 118 -0.83 9.81 23.77
C ASP A 118 -2.13 9.04 23.56
N LYS A 119 -3.12 9.70 22.92
CA LYS A 119 -4.45 9.12 22.66
C LYS A 119 -4.35 7.82 21.87
N GLU A 120 -3.35 7.67 21.00
CA GLU A 120 -3.15 6.48 20.17
C GLU A 120 -2.63 5.28 20.98
N GLN A 121 -2.06 5.45 22.18
CA GLN A 121 -1.69 4.29 23.00
C GLN A 121 -2.91 3.56 23.59
N GLY A 122 -4.02 4.28 23.82
CA GLY A 122 -5.27 3.74 24.37
C GLY A 122 -5.21 3.34 25.86
N ALA A 123 -4.10 3.64 26.54
CA ALA A 123 -3.91 3.34 27.95
C ALA A 123 -2.86 4.26 28.60
N ALA A 124 -3.02 4.53 29.90
CA ALA A 124 -2.07 5.26 30.73
C ALA A 124 -2.13 4.77 32.18
N PHE A 125 -0.96 4.61 32.81
CA PHE A 125 -0.87 4.41 34.25
C PHE A 125 -0.86 5.77 34.96
N ILE A 126 -1.60 5.89 36.06
CA ILE A 126 -1.61 7.08 36.90
C ILE A 126 -0.97 6.73 38.24
N ARG A 127 0.10 7.46 38.59
CA ARG A 127 0.99 7.14 39.71
C ARG A 127 0.42 7.52 41.08
N ASP A 128 -0.16 8.71 41.21
CA ASP A 128 -0.74 9.21 42.47
C ASP A 128 -1.83 8.28 43.03
N GLU A 129 -2.75 7.83 42.17
CA GLU A 129 -3.90 7.01 42.50
C GLU A 129 -3.62 5.50 42.34
N ARG A 130 -2.47 5.14 41.75
CA ARG A 130 -2.09 3.75 41.40
C ARG A 130 -3.15 3.01 40.59
N VAL A 131 -3.65 3.67 39.55
CA VAL A 131 -4.70 3.14 38.66
C VAL A 131 -4.21 3.05 37.22
N LEU A 132 -4.87 2.20 36.44
CA LEU A 132 -4.72 2.12 35.00
C LEU A 132 -5.98 2.71 34.37
N VAL A 133 -5.81 3.71 33.51
CA VAL A 133 -6.89 4.25 32.70
C VAL A 133 -6.73 3.72 31.27
N MET A 134 -7.76 3.06 30.76
CA MET A 134 -7.84 2.58 29.39
C MET A 134 -8.97 3.26 28.66
N TRP A 135 -8.79 3.58 27.39
CA TRP A 135 -9.83 4.20 26.57
C TRP A 135 -9.86 3.64 25.16
N SER A 136 -11.00 3.79 24.49
CA SER A 136 -11.18 3.37 23.11
C SER A 136 -12.19 4.25 22.40
N ASP A 137 -12.00 4.42 21.09
CA ASP A 137 -12.98 5.04 20.19
C ASP A 137 -14.04 4.02 19.70
N SER A 138 -14.04 2.80 20.23
CA SER A 138 -15.05 1.77 19.94
C SER A 138 -15.47 1.03 21.21
N LEU A 139 -16.78 1.00 21.48
CA LEU A 139 -17.37 0.24 22.59
C LEU A 139 -17.06 -1.25 22.53
N HIS A 140 -16.93 -1.83 21.33
CA HIS A 140 -16.66 -3.25 21.15
C HIS A 140 -15.19 -3.62 21.42
N ALA A 141 -14.27 -2.65 21.31
CA ALA A 141 -12.84 -2.92 21.40
C ALA A 141 -12.28 -2.82 22.83
N ILE A 142 -12.94 -2.07 23.73
CA ILE A 142 -12.41 -1.79 25.08
C ILE A 142 -12.26 -3.05 25.95
N VAL A 143 -13.24 -3.96 25.94
CA VAL A 143 -13.23 -5.17 26.76
C VAL A 143 -12.13 -6.15 26.30
N PRO A 144 -12.04 -6.52 25.00
CA PRO A 144 -10.92 -7.34 24.53
C PRO A 144 -9.55 -6.70 24.81
N ALA A 145 -9.42 -5.39 24.64
CA ALA A 145 -8.17 -4.69 24.90
C ALA A 145 -7.76 -4.75 26.38
N TYR A 146 -8.73 -4.58 27.30
CA TYR A 146 -8.50 -4.70 28.73
C TYR A 146 -8.04 -6.12 29.12
N GLN A 147 -8.74 -7.14 28.62
CA GLN A 147 -8.40 -8.54 28.90
C GLN A 147 -7.00 -8.92 28.39
N ASP A 148 -6.61 -8.49 27.18
CA ASP A 148 -5.27 -8.73 26.65
C ASP A 148 -4.20 -8.04 27.51
N LEU A 149 -4.42 -6.77 27.87
CA LEU A 149 -3.45 -6.02 28.67
C LEU A 149 -3.31 -6.59 30.08
N GLU A 150 -4.41 -6.97 30.73
CA GLU A 150 -4.39 -7.60 32.04
C GLU A 150 -3.61 -8.92 32.01
N GLN A 151 -3.85 -9.78 31.03
CA GLN A 151 -3.10 -11.04 30.87
C GLN A 151 -1.59 -10.80 30.69
N ARG A 152 -1.20 -9.73 29.97
CA ARG A 152 0.22 -9.37 29.79
C ARG A 152 0.84 -8.83 31.08
N LEU A 153 0.12 -8.00 31.83
CA LEU A 153 0.58 -7.50 33.13
C LEU A 153 0.76 -8.63 34.15
N ILE A 154 -0.12 -9.64 34.15
CA ILE A 154 0.05 -10.83 35.00
C ILE A 154 1.34 -11.58 34.62
N LYS A 155 1.60 -11.75 33.32
CA LYS A 155 2.85 -12.38 32.83
C LYS A 155 4.09 -11.57 33.20
N LEU A 156 4.02 -10.24 33.19
CA LEU A 156 5.12 -9.36 33.64
C LEU A 156 5.48 -9.65 35.10
N LEU A 157 4.49 -9.71 35.99
CA LEU A 157 4.70 -9.98 37.42
C LEU A 157 5.29 -11.38 37.68
N TRP A 158 4.88 -12.39 36.90
CA TRP A 158 5.46 -13.73 37.00
C TRP A 158 6.93 -13.76 36.57
N ARG A 159 7.32 -12.97 35.55
CA ARG A 159 8.72 -12.85 35.11
C ARG A 159 9.59 -12.16 36.17
N GLY A 160 9.08 -11.09 36.79
CA GLY A 160 9.79 -10.37 37.86
C GLY A 160 10.14 -11.25 39.07
N ARG A 161 9.31 -12.26 39.37
CA ARG A 161 9.58 -13.23 40.45
C ARG A 161 10.73 -14.19 40.16
N THR A 162 10.97 -14.55 38.89
CA THR A 162 12.04 -15.51 38.54
C THR A 162 13.45 -14.92 38.58
N THR A 163 13.60 -13.60 38.43
CA THR A 163 14.90 -12.91 38.54
C THR A 163 15.29 -12.57 40.00
N ALA A 164 14.34 -12.59 40.94
CA ALA A 164 14.58 -12.28 42.35
C ALA A 164 15.03 -13.48 43.20
N ALA A 165 15.08 -14.70 42.64
CA ALA A 165 15.51 -15.91 43.34
C ALA A 165 16.94 -16.32 42.97
N SER A 166 17.91 -15.50 43.34
CA SER A 166 19.29 -15.94 43.55
C SER A 166 19.71 -15.49 44.94
N PRO A 167 19.68 -16.35 45.97
CA PRO A 167 20.19 -15.99 47.27
C PRO A 167 21.71 -15.88 47.15
N SER A 168 22.21 -14.65 47.26
CA SER A 168 23.61 -14.36 47.53
C SER A 168 23.98 -14.96 48.89
N LEU A 169 24.57 -16.16 48.86
CA LEU A 169 25.16 -16.78 50.05
C LEU A 169 26.48 -16.08 50.37
N THR A 170 26.44 -15.18 51.34
CA THR A 170 27.61 -14.79 52.13
C THR A 170 28.01 -15.96 53.03
N ALA A 171 29.19 -16.53 52.79
CA ALA A 171 29.78 -17.56 53.65
C ALA A 171 30.75 -16.94 54.66
N PRO A 172 30.69 -17.28 55.95
CA PRO A 172 31.85 -17.25 56.82
C PRO A 172 32.49 -18.65 56.92
N SER A 173 33.82 -18.63 56.95
CA SER A 173 34.76 -19.76 56.99
C SER A 173 34.67 -20.64 58.25
N SER A 174 34.82 -21.97 58.09
CA SER A 174 35.72 -22.81 58.91
C SER A 174 35.78 -24.29 58.47
N THR A 175 36.95 -24.68 57.97
CA THR A 175 37.77 -25.88 58.26
C THR A 175 37.12 -27.25 58.61
N VAL A 176 37.45 -28.28 57.80
CA VAL A 176 38.28 -29.50 58.10
C VAL A 176 37.81 -30.73 57.31
N GLY A 177 38.74 -31.35 56.54
CA GLY A 177 38.95 -32.82 56.57
C GLY A 177 38.34 -33.77 55.52
N SER A 178 39.05 -33.93 54.39
CA SER A 178 39.53 -35.22 53.81
C SER A 178 38.60 -36.45 53.63
N THR A 179 38.40 -36.92 52.38
CA THR A 179 38.97 -38.16 51.77
C THR A 179 38.11 -38.79 50.63
N SER A 180 38.81 -39.16 49.54
CA SER A 180 38.61 -40.31 48.61
C SER A 180 37.35 -40.48 47.71
N GLY A 181 37.57 -40.43 46.39
CA GLY A 181 37.65 -41.64 45.55
C GLY A 181 36.41 -42.18 44.80
N HIS A 182 36.51 -42.17 43.46
CA HIS A 182 35.91 -43.09 42.46
C HIS A 182 34.39 -43.17 42.21
N ALA A 183 33.98 -42.56 41.08
CA ALA A 183 33.34 -43.11 39.87
C ALA A 183 32.31 -44.29 39.90
N VAL A 184 31.33 -44.14 38.98
CA VAL A 184 30.57 -45.17 38.19
C VAL A 184 29.16 -45.61 38.67
N LEU A 185 28.13 -45.03 38.02
CA LEU A 185 27.09 -45.69 37.15
C LEU A 185 26.09 -46.73 37.72
N ARG A 186 24.86 -46.66 37.17
CA ARG A 186 23.75 -47.67 37.05
C ARG A 186 22.58 -47.53 38.06
N ILE A 187 21.37 -47.15 37.61
CA ILE A 187 20.27 -47.92 36.93
C ILE A 187 19.21 -48.43 37.93
N ALA A 188 17.96 -48.03 37.63
CA ALA A 188 16.64 -48.63 37.90
C ALA A 188 16.21 -49.00 39.33
N THR A 189 14.98 -48.60 39.71
CA THR A 189 13.82 -49.53 39.78
C THR A 189 12.50 -48.87 40.25
N ARG A 190 11.43 -49.20 39.51
CA ARG A 190 10.04 -49.48 39.91
C ARG A 190 9.30 -48.57 40.91
N THR A 191 8.19 -47.99 40.44
CA THR A 191 7.00 -47.67 41.24
C THR A 191 5.82 -48.56 40.83
N PRO A 192 4.97 -49.03 41.76
CA PRO A 192 3.81 -49.87 41.46
C PRO A 192 2.54 -49.05 41.18
N ASP A 193 1.64 -49.69 40.45
CA ASP A 193 0.28 -49.27 40.08
C ASP A 193 -0.63 -49.00 41.30
N ILE A 194 -1.47 -47.95 41.23
CA ILE A 194 -2.89 -47.97 41.68
C ILE A 194 -3.71 -47.02 40.77
N GLU A 195 -4.80 -47.57 40.24
CA GLU A 195 -5.81 -47.01 39.33
C GLU A 195 -6.69 -45.90 39.95
N LYS A 196 -7.11 -44.91 39.14
CA LYS A 196 -8.52 -44.72 38.67
C LYS A 196 -8.77 -43.40 37.92
N ASN A 197 -9.11 -43.54 36.64
CA ASN A 197 -10.01 -42.77 35.76
C ASN A 197 -10.32 -41.27 36.03
N GLN A 198 -9.89 -40.42 35.08
CA GLN A 198 -10.69 -39.29 34.58
C GLN A 198 -10.53 -39.18 33.04
N GLN A 199 -11.67 -38.99 32.35
CA GLN A 199 -11.80 -38.73 30.91
C GLN A 199 -11.63 -37.24 30.61
N ALA A 200 -10.77 -36.92 29.63
CA ALA A 200 -10.81 -35.76 28.72
C ALA A 200 -9.88 -36.14 27.55
N GLY A 201 -10.28 -36.16 26.29
CA GLY A 201 -10.68 -34.99 25.49
C GLY A 201 -9.50 -34.63 24.58
N GLU A 202 -9.38 -35.32 23.43
CA GLU A 202 -8.32 -35.13 22.43
C GLU A 202 -8.63 -33.96 21.48
N GLU A 203 -7.65 -33.07 21.28
CA GLU A 203 -7.41 -32.39 19.99
C GLU A 203 -5.91 -32.55 19.61
N PRO A 204 -5.57 -32.80 18.33
CA PRO A 204 -4.22 -33.20 17.92
C PRO A 204 -3.38 -32.04 17.33
N SER A 205 -2.09 -32.01 17.70
CA SER A 205 -1.05 -31.18 17.07
C SER A 205 -0.31 -31.93 15.94
N PRO A 206 0.32 -31.22 14.98
CA PRO A 206 0.71 -31.77 13.67
C PRO A 206 2.05 -32.52 13.67
N LEU A 207 2.05 -33.61 12.89
CA LEU A 207 3.15 -34.54 12.63
C LEU A 207 4.25 -33.93 11.73
N ILE A 208 5.51 -34.05 12.13
CA ILE A 208 6.69 -33.94 11.26
C ILE A 208 7.04 -35.35 10.77
N PRO A 209 7.12 -35.63 9.45
CA PRO A 209 7.50 -36.96 8.97
C PRO A 209 9.02 -37.16 9.04
N GLN A 210 9.47 -38.11 9.86
CA GLN A 210 10.75 -38.77 9.71
C GLN A 210 10.61 -39.83 8.60
N ASN A 211 11.57 -39.89 7.69
CA ASN A 211 11.78 -41.08 6.87
C ASN A 211 13.28 -41.33 6.70
N GLU A 212 13.77 -42.32 7.42
CA GLU A 212 15.03 -43.01 7.16
C GLU A 212 14.87 -43.91 5.93
N ARG A 213 15.92 -44.01 5.10
CA ARG A 213 16.29 -45.24 4.39
C ARG A 213 17.76 -45.22 3.99
N GLN A 214 18.43 -46.31 4.34
CA GLN A 214 19.85 -46.66 4.17
C GLN A 214 20.24 -46.91 2.70
N SER A 215 21.49 -46.59 2.33
CA SER A 215 22.44 -47.56 1.71
C SER A 215 23.82 -46.96 1.40
N SER A 216 24.82 -47.47 2.11
CA SER A 216 26.20 -47.89 1.71
C SER A 216 27.12 -47.05 0.80
N ASP A 217 28.29 -46.75 1.40
CA ASP A 217 29.68 -46.93 0.93
C ASP A 217 30.30 -46.02 -0.16
N GLY A 218 31.36 -45.31 0.25
CA GLY A 218 32.34 -44.66 -0.61
C GLY A 218 33.15 -43.57 0.09
N ALA A 219 34.27 -43.97 0.72
CA ALA A 219 35.39 -43.11 1.16
C ALA A 219 35.88 -42.23 -0.02
N GLU A 220 36.53 -41.07 0.09
CA GLU A 220 37.47 -40.53 1.06
C GLU A 220 37.69 -39.06 0.63
N ASP A 221 37.71 -38.08 1.55
CA ASP A 221 38.78 -37.08 1.66
C ASP A 221 38.39 -35.91 2.57
N ALA A 222 39.10 -35.83 3.68
CA ALA A 222 38.97 -34.86 4.74
C ALA A 222 39.74 -33.57 4.42
N LYS A 223 39.18 -32.41 4.78
CA LYS A 223 39.96 -31.27 5.29
C LYS A 223 39.10 -30.29 6.11
N SER A 224 39.24 -30.45 7.44
CA SER A 224 39.31 -29.41 8.48
C SER A 224 38.11 -28.45 8.65
N ILE A 225 37.14 -28.85 9.46
CA ILE A 225 36.35 -27.93 10.28
C ILE A 225 37.16 -27.63 11.55
N LYS A 226 37.64 -26.41 11.70
CA LYS A 226 38.16 -25.90 12.98
C LYS A 226 36.97 -25.46 13.83
N SER A 227 36.80 -26.14 14.94
CA SER A 227 36.07 -25.69 16.12
C SER A 227 36.73 -24.45 16.75
N GLY A 228 35.93 -23.41 16.94
CA GLY A 228 36.13 -22.33 17.90
C GLY A 228 34.73 -21.73 18.09
N GLY A 229 34.11 -21.78 19.25
CA GLY A 229 34.67 -21.27 20.50
C GLY A 229 33.94 -19.97 20.77
N LEU A 230 33.06 -20.02 21.76
CA LEU A 230 32.21 -18.96 22.28
C LEU A 230 32.99 -17.64 22.48
N GLU A 231 32.76 -16.63 21.65
CA GLU A 231 33.22 -15.26 21.91
C GLU A 231 32.09 -14.24 21.63
N SER A 232 31.79 -13.49 22.69
CA SER A 232 31.22 -12.14 22.77
C SER A 232 29.99 -11.77 21.92
N LEU A 233 28.85 -11.74 22.63
CA LEU A 233 27.80 -10.74 22.43
C LEU A 233 28.36 -9.33 22.62
N GLU A 234 29.01 -8.78 21.59
CA GLU A 234 29.26 -7.35 21.48
C GLU A 234 28.22 -6.71 20.56
N PHE A 235 27.36 -5.89 21.17
CA PHE A 235 26.45 -4.98 20.49
C PHE A 235 27.28 -3.93 19.73
N GLY A 236 27.37 -4.10 18.41
CA GLY A 236 27.95 -3.15 17.48
C GLY A 236 27.32 -3.35 16.11
N THR A 237 26.64 -2.32 15.62
CA THR A 237 26.01 -2.21 14.29
C THR A 237 27.02 -2.46 13.17
N ALA A 238 27.11 -3.70 12.70
CA ALA A 238 27.69 -3.98 11.39
C ALA A 238 26.56 -3.91 10.37
N GLU A 239 26.60 -2.91 9.48
CA GLU A 239 25.81 -2.87 8.24
C GLU A 239 25.97 -4.20 7.50
N GLN A 240 25.02 -5.12 7.66
CA GLN A 240 24.99 -6.33 6.85
C GLN A 240 24.57 -5.95 5.44
N LYS A 241 25.56 -5.57 4.63
CA LYS A 241 25.37 -5.24 3.22
C LYS A 241 24.73 -6.44 2.52
N ARG A 242 23.45 -6.30 2.20
CA ARG A 242 22.65 -7.39 1.62
C ARG A 242 23.24 -7.85 0.29
N PRO A 243 23.22 -9.16 -0.01
CA PRO A 243 23.79 -9.69 -1.25
C PRO A 243 23.02 -9.17 -2.47
N VAL A 244 23.76 -8.92 -3.55
CA VAL A 244 23.19 -8.58 -4.86
C VAL A 244 23.03 -9.89 -5.64
N LEU A 245 21.79 -10.22 -6.00
CA LEU A 245 21.49 -11.38 -6.82
C LEU A 245 21.65 -11.02 -8.31
N LEU A 246 22.29 -11.90 -9.06
CA LEU A 246 22.64 -11.67 -10.47
C LEU A 246 21.79 -12.49 -11.45
N TYR A 247 20.72 -13.14 -10.97
CA TYR A 247 19.84 -13.94 -11.83
C TYR A 247 19.08 -13.07 -12.84
N ALA A 248 18.53 -11.93 -12.41
CA ALA A 248 17.84 -11.00 -13.30
C ALA A 248 18.73 -10.46 -14.43
N PRO A 249 19.97 -9.99 -14.18
CA PRO A 249 20.93 -9.67 -15.24
C PRO A 249 21.18 -10.81 -16.24
N VAL A 250 21.32 -12.04 -15.76
CA VAL A 250 21.52 -13.21 -16.64
C VAL A 250 20.28 -13.48 -17.48
N TYR A 251 19.09 -13.51 -16.88
CA TYR A 251 17.84 -13.78 -17.59
C TYR A 251 17.51 -12.70 -18.62
N ASN A 252 17.64 -11.43 -18.25
CA ASN A 252 17.39 -10.33 -19.18
C ASN A 252 18.45 -10.26 -20.28
N GLY A 253 19.70 -10.62 -19.98
CA GLY A 253 20.78 -10.75 -20.97
C GLY A 253 20.51 -11.88 -21.98
N LEU A 254 20.07 -13.05 -21.51
CA LEU A 254 19.66 -14.16 -22.37
C LEU A 254 18.45 -13.80 -23.24
N ALA A 255 17.46 -13.10 -22.67
CA ALA A 255 16.31 -12.61 -23.42
C ALA A 255 16.71 -11.59 -24.50
N ALA A 256 17.62 -10.66 -24.19
CA ALA A 256 18.15 -9.73 -25.16
C ALA A 256 18.94 -10.43 -26.26
N ALA A 257 19.76 -11.43 -25.93
CA ALA A 257 20.45 -12.25 -26.92
C ALA A 257 19.47 -12.99 -27.85
N LEU A 258 18.39 -13.56 -27.30
CA LEU A 258 17.34 -14.20 -28.08
C LEU A 258 16.62 -13.21 -29.00
N ALA A 259 16.32 -12.00 -28.52
CA ALA A 259 15.73 -10.94 -29.34
C ALA A 259 16.67 -10.49 -30.47
N ILE A 260 17.98 -10.39 -30.20
CA ILE A 260 18.99 -10.12 -31.24
C ILE A 260 19.00 -11.24 -32.30
N VAL A 261 18.86 -12.50 -31.90
CA VAL A 261 18.78 -13.63 -32.85
C VAL A 261 17.54 -13.50 -33.75
N PHE A 262 16.37 -13.12 -33.20
CA PHE A 262 15.18 -12.87 -34.02
C PHE A 262 15.39 -11.74 -35.03
N MET A 263 16.05 -10.64 -34.62
CA MET A 263 16.38 -9.55 -35.54
C MET A 263 17.42 -9.98 -36.58
N GLY A 264 18.43 -10.77 -36.17
CA GLY A 264 19.46 -11.32 -37.05
C GLY A 264 18.89 -12.22 -38.15
N ASN A 265 17.91 -13.06 -37.81
CA ASN A 265 17.19 -13.87 -38.79
C ASN A 265 16.43 -12.99 -39.81
N SER A 266 15.80 -11.92 -39.34
CA SER A 266 15.08 -10.97 -40.20
C SER A 266 16.04 -10.24 -41.16
N VAL A 267 17.22 -9.84 -40.67
CA VAL A 267 18.27 -9.24 -41.51
C VAL A 267 18.87 -10.25 -42.49
N ASN A 268 19.08 -11.50 -42.08
CA ASN A 268 19.59 -12.56 -42.95
C ASN A 268 18.65 -12.79 -44.15
N SER A 269 17.33 -12.80 -43.92
CA SER A 269 16.34 -12.88 -45.01
C SER A 269 16.44 -11.68 -45.96
N LEU A 270 16.59 -10.46 -45.47
CA LEU A 270 16.79 -9.27 -46.32
C LEU A 270 18.07 -9.37 -47.16
N ILE A 271 19.16 -9.85 -46.58
CA ILE A 271 20.44 -10.03 -47.29
C ILE A 271 20.30 -11.08 -48.39
N GLN A 272 19.63 -12.21 -48.11
CA GLN A 272 19.38 -13.25 -49.11
C GLN A 272 18.57 -12.71 -50.30
N GLU A 273 17.53 -11.92 -50.04
CA GLU A 273 16.74 -11.29 -51.12
C GLU A 273 17.54 -10.25 -51.89
N TRP A 274 18.36 -9.45 -51.22
CA TRP A 274 19.25 -8.51 -51.89
C TRP A 274 20.26 -9.22 -52.80
N LEU A 275 20.78 -10.37 -52.39
CA LEU A 275 21.70 -11.16 -53.22
C LEU A 275 21.02 -11.66 -54.51
N LEU A 276 19.71 -11.91 -54.48
CA LEU A 276 18.91 -12.33 -55.64
C LEU A 276 18.53 -11.15 -56.54
N ASP A 277 17.95 -10.09 -55.97
CA ASP A 277 17.34 -8.98 -56.72
C ASP A 277 18.32 -7.84 -57.05
N ARG A 278 19.46 -7.75 -56.35
CA ARG A 278 20.47 -6.66 -56.41
C ARG A 278 19.92 -5.25 -56.14
N SER A 279 18.68 -5.11 -55.69
CA SER A 279 18.05 -3.83 -55.34
C SER A 279 18.25 -3.48 -53.87
N PHE A 280 18.72 -2.26 -53.60
CA PHE A 280 18.93 -1.75 -52.24
C PHE A 280 17.66 -1.25 -51.55
N ILE A 281 16.53 -1.15 -52.27
CA ILE A 281 15.27 -0.58 -51.72
C ILE A 281 14.79 -1.38 -50.50
N ARG A 282 14.93 -2.71 -50.53
CA ARG A 282 14.52 -3.61 -49.42
C ARG A 282 15.29 -3.34 -48.12
N LEU A 283 16.52 -2.84 -48.20
CA LEU A 283 17.32 -2.53 -47.01
C LEU A 283 16.74 -1.35 -46.20
N ALA A 284 15.83 -0.56 -46.77
CA ALA A 284 15.10 0.47 -46.02
C ALA A 284 14.31 -0.13 -44.83
N LEU A 285 13.90 -1.40 -44.90
CA LEU A 285 13.20 -2.11 -43.82
C LEU A 285 14.05 -2.29 -42.55
N ILE A 286 15.38 -2.18 -42.66
CA ILE A 286 16.30 -2.19 -41.50
C ILE A 286 15.96 -1.06 -40.51
N ALA A 287 15.42 0.07 -40.99
CA ALA A 287 14.98 1.17 -40.14
C ALA A 287 13.86 0.78 -39.15
N THR A 288 13.14 -0.32 -39.41
CA THR A 288 12.08 -0.83 -38.53
C THR A 288 12.59 -1.75 -37.42
N LEU A 289 13.83 -2.24 -37.53
CA LEU A 289 14.42 -3.20 -36.58
C LEU A 289 14.44 -2.71 -35.13
N PRO A 290 14.74 -1.43 -34.81
CA PRO A 290 14.70 -0.98 -33.42
C PRO A 290 13.32 -1.17 -32.77
N PHE A 291 12.24 -0.93 -33.52
CA PHE A 291 10.88 -1.11 -33.02
C PHE A 291 10.52 -2.60 -32.89
N LEU A 292 10.89 -3.41 -33.87
CA LEU A 292 10.70 -4.86 -33.84
C LEU A 292 11.50 -5.51 -32.70
N PHE A 293 12.72 -5.04 -32.46
CA PHE A 293 13.56 -5.48 -31.35
C PHE A 293 12.84 -5.24 -30.02
N CYS A 294 12.30 -4.04 -29.81
CA CYS A 294 11.59 -3.69 -28.58
C CYS A 294 10.37 -4.59 -28.30
N VAL A 295 9.56 -4.89 -29.31
CA VAL A 295 8.41 -5.80 -29.18
C VAL A 295 8.88 -7.25 -28.97
N SER A 296 9.90 -7.69 -29.70
CA SER A 296 10.46 -9.03 -29.57
C SER A 296 11.16 -9.26 -28.23
N LEU A 297 11.72 -8.21 -27.63
CA LEU A 297 12.38 -8.25 -26.33
C LEU A 297 11.41 -8.65 -25.23
N PHE A 298 10.20 -8.08 -25.22
CA PHE A 298 9.17 -8.49 -24.27
C PHE A 298 8.81 -9.97 -24.43
N PHE A 299 8.60 -10.42 -25.66
CA PHE A 299 8.30 -11.82 -25.94
C PHE A 299 9.43 -12.76 -25.48
N ALA A 300 10.68 -12.40 -25.75
CA ALA A 300 11.86 -13.14 -25.29
C ALA A 300 11.99 -13.16 -23.76
N LEU A 301 11.74 -12.03 -23.09
CA LEU A 301 11.72 -11.95 -21.61
C LEU A 301 10.71 -12.94 -21.03
N GLN A 302 9.51 -13.04 -21.63
CA GLN A 302 8.49 -13.97 -21.17
C GLN A 302 8.87 -15.43 -21.38
N ILE A 303 9.53 -15.78 -22.49
CA ILE A 303 10.04 -17.14 -22.70
C ILE A 303 11.05 -17.50 -21.60
N ILE A 304 12.05 -16.64 -21.37
CA ILE A 304 13.08 -16.91 -20.37
C ILE A 304 12.48 -16.95 -18.96
N GLN A 305 11.54 -16.07 -18.65
CA GLN A 305 10.85 -16.04 -17.37
C GLN A 305 10.01 -17.31 -17.14
N ASN A 306 9.29 -17.78 -18.14
CA ASN A 306 8.52 -19.03 -18.04
C ASN A 306 9.43 -20.22 -17.77
N VAL A 307 10.56 -20.32 -18.49
CA VAL A 307 11.55 -21.38 -18.26
C VAL A 307 12.18 -21.26 -16.86
N SER A 308 12.54 -20.06 -16.43
CA SER A 308 13.15 -19.86 -15.11
C SER A 308 12.17 -20.16 -13.97
N MET A 309 10.87 -19.89 -14.14
CA MET A 309 9.84 -20.32 -13.20
C MET A 309 9.73 -21.86 -13.12
N MET A 310 9.86 -22.56 -14.25
CA MET A 310 9.79 -24.03 -14.31
C MET A 310 11.01 -24.71 -13.65
N ILE A 311 12.23 -24.29 -13.99
CA ILE A 311 13.47 -25.01 -13.62
C ILE A 311 14.50 -24.17 -12.85
N GLY A 312 14.37 -22.85 -12.81
CA GLY A 312 15.31 -21.95 -12.14
C GLY A 312 15.28 -22.07 -10.61
N PRO A 313 16.27 -21.52 -9.89
CA PRO A 313 16.29 -21.57 -8.43
C PRO A 313 15.08 -20.85 -7.82
N VAL A 314 14.65 -21.28 -6.62
CA VAL A 314 13.54 -20.66 -5.87
C VAL A 314 13.92 -20.27 -4.44
N ALA A 315 15.08 -20.68 -3.95
CA ALA A 315 15.53 -20.43 -2.58
C ALA A 315 15.65 -18.93 -2.27
N GLN A 316 15.98 -18.11 -3.28
CA GLN A 316 16.06 -16.66 -3.19
C GLN A 316 14.72 -15.98 -2.89
N PHE A 317 13.59 -16.67 -3.10
CA PHE A 317 12.27 -16.14 -2.76
C PHE A 317 12.05 -16.07 -1.24
N HIS A 318 12.82 -16.84 -0.46
CA HIS A 318 12.73 -16.94 1.00
C HIS A 318 13.87 -16.20 1.73
N SER A 319 14.76 -15.51 1.01
CA SER A 319 15.90 -14.81 1.59
C SER A 319 15.95 -13.34 1.17
N ASN A 320 16.58 -12.51 2.01
CA ASN A 320 16.71 -11.08 1.76
C ASN A 320 17.86 -10.80 0.79
N SER A 321 17.61 -9.91 -0.17
CA SER A 321 18.60 -9.39 -1.11
C SER A 321 18.58 -7.86 -1.13
N LYS A 322 19.44 -7.24 -1.95
CA LYS A 322 19.46 -5.78 -2.12
C LYS A 322 18.09 -5.19 -2.50
N TYR A 323 17.38 -5.85 -3.42
CA TYR A 323 16.13 -5.37 -4.02
C TYR A 323 14.87 -6.04 -3.46
N TYR A 324 15.02 -7.05 -2.59
CA TYR A 324 13.91 -7.89 -2.14
C TYR A 324 14.02 -8.24 -0.64
N SER A 325 12.89 -8.22 0.06
CA SER A 325 12.75 -8.56 1.47
C SER A 325 11.69 -9.62 1.69
N ALA A 326 12.14 -10.86 1.91
CA ALA A 326 11.29 -11.98 2.28
C ALA A 326 11.05 -12.08 3.79
N VAL A 327 12.06 -11.71 4.58
CA VAL A 327 12.09 -11.87 6.04
C VAL A 327 12.09 -10.49 6.69
N PRO A 328 11.25 -10.25 7.71
CA PRO A 328 11.19 -8.96 8.38
C PRO A 328 12.54 -8.65 9.05
N PRO A 329 12.90 -7.36 9.20
CA PRO A 329 14.14 -6.98 9.85
C PRO A 329 14.18 -7.45 11.32
N PRO A 330 15.34 -7.94 11.82
CA PRO A 330 15.45 -8.37 13.20
C PRO A 330 15.26 -7.19 14.16
N PRO A 331 14.81 -7.43 15.41
CA PRO A 331 14.69 -6.38 16.42
C PRO A 331 16.02 -5.66 16.63
N ASN A 332 15.97 -4.32 16.67
CA ASN A 332 17.16 -3.48 16.85
C ASN A 332 16.89 -2.48 17.96
N LYS A 333 17.50 -2.69 19.13
CA LYS A 333 17.29 -1.85 20.33
C LYS A 333 17.60 -0.37 20.10
N ALA A 334 18.56 -0.04 19.23
CA ALA A 334 18.91 1.35 18.95
C ALA A 334 17.79 2.07 18.18
N VAL A 335 17.20 1.39 17.19
CA VAL A 335 16.08 1.92 16.39
C VAL A 335 14.77 1.85 17.18
N ASP A 336 14.54 0.76 17.90
CA ASP A 336 13.35 0.56 18.72
C ASP A 336 13.30 1.56 19.90
N GLY A 337 14.45 2.04 20.37
CA GLY A 337 14.54 3.10 21.37
C GLY A 337 14.22 4.50 20.80
N ASN A 338 14.45 4.73 19.52
CA ASN A 338 14.22 6.02 18.85
C ASN A 338 13.50 5.81 17.51
N LEU A 339 12.23 5.42 17.59
CA LEU A 339 11.41 5.16 16.41
C LEU A 339 11.04 6.48 15.70
N PRO A 340 11.25 6.59 14.37
CA PRO A 340 10.98 7.81 13.62
C PRO A 340 9.48 8.12 13.58
N HIS A 341 9.15 9.40 13.39
CA HIS A 341 7.77 9.78 13.11
C HIS A 341 7.37 9.35 11.68
N ILE A 342 6.21 8.70 11.56
CA ILE A 342 5.66 8.26 10.27
C ILE A 342 4.38 9.02 9.97
N THR A 343 4.33 9.69 8.81
CA THR A 343 3.10 10.31 8.32
C THR A 343 2.41 9.38 7.34
N ILE A 344 1.16 9.05 7.60
CA ILE A 344 0.32 8.25 6.71
C ILE A 344 -0.44 9.21 5.82
N GLN A 345 -0.20 9.16 4.51
CA GLN A 345 -0.85 10.01 3.52
C GLN A 345 -1.88 9.23 2.71
N MET A 346 -3.12 9.73 2.68
CA MET A 346 -4.24 9.09 1.98
C MET A 346 -4.99 10.10 1.11
N PRO A 347 -4.86 10.05 -0.23
CA PRO A 347 -5.64 10.87 -1.13
C PRO A 347 -7.06 10.31 -1.27
N VAL A 348 -8.05 11.20 -1.18
CA VAL A 348 -9.48 10.89 -1.23
C VAL A 348 -10.18 11.80 -2.24
N TYR A 349 -11.18 11.28 -2.94
CA TYR A 349 -12.03 12.02 -3.84
C TYR A 349 -13.53 11.71 -3.64
N LYS A 350 -14.07 10.68 -4.29
CA LYS A 350 -15.53 10.42 -4.34
C LYS A 350 -15.98 9.17 -3.58
N GLU A 351 -15.09 8.59 -2.80
CA GLU A 351 -15.32 7.40 -2.00
C GLU A 351 -16.30 7.70 -0.86
N SER A 352 -17.15 6.74 -0.49
CA SER A 352 -18.04 6.92 0.67
C SER A 352 -17.28 6.87 2.00
N LEU A 353 -17.83 7.58 2.99
CA LEU A 353 -17.29 7.56 4.34
C LEU A 353 -17.42 6.16 4.95
N GLU A 354 -18.63 5.58 4.89
CA GLU A 354 -18.96 4.35 5.60
C GLU A 354 -18.38 3.08 4.96
N ASN A 355 -18.46 2.93 3.63
CA ASN A 355 -18.08 1.68 2.98
C ASN A 355 -16.59 1.58 2.66
N VAL A 356 -15.91 2.71 2.49
CA VAL A 356 -14.51 2.75 2.03
C VAL A 356 -13.60 3.38 3.08
N LEU A 357 -13.84 4.64 3.45
CA LEU A 357 -12.91 5.37 4.31
C LEU A 357 -12.87 4.83 5.75
N MET A 358 -14.02 4.55 6.36
CA MET A 358 -14.09 4.07 7.74
C MET A 358 -13.33 2.75 7.96
N PRO A 359 -13.54 1.67 7.16
CA PRO A 359 -12.77 0.44 7.29
C PRO A 359 -11.25 0.65 7.14
N SER A 360 -10.84 1.45 6.15
CA SER A 360 -9.42 1.74 5.89
C SER A 360 -8.79 2.56 7.02
N ILE A 361 -9.46 3.61 7.49
CA ILE A 361 -8.99 4.44 8.62
C ILE A 361 -8.91 3.60 9.90
N GLN A 362 -9.90 2.74 10.18
CA GLN A 362 -9.84 1.84 11.34
C GLN A 362 -8.66 0.87 11.26
N SER A 363 -8.34 0.34 10.07
CA SER A 363 -7.15 -0.49 9.88
C SER A 363 -5.87 0.30 10.15
N LEU A 364 -5.76 1.52 9.63
CA LEU A 364 -4.60 2.38 9.83
C LEU A 364 -4.44 2.77 11.30
N LYS A 365 -5.54 3.13 11.98
CA LYS A 365 -5.56 3.43 13.41
C LYS A 365 -5.06 2.26 14.24
N ARG A 366 -5.44 1.02 13.94
CA ARG A 366 -4.89 -0.16 14.64
C ARG A 366 -3.36 -0.27 14.48
N ALA A 367 -2.84 0.00 13.28
CA ALA A 367 -1.39 0.01 13.05
C ALA A 367 -0.69 1.18 13.79
N MET A 368 -1.31 2.36 13.81
CA MET A 368 -0.83 3.53 14.56
C MET A 368 -0.80 3.25 16.07
N GLN A 369 -1.84 2.64 16.63
CA GLN A 369 -1.92 2.27 18.04
C GLN A 369 -0.81 1.28 18.43
N THR A 370 -0.56 0.27 17.59
CA THR A 370 0.53 -0.69 17.79
C THR A 370 1.89 0.00 17.75
N TYR A 371 2.11 0.92 16.81
CA TYR A 371 3.36 1.69 16.71
C TYR A 371 3.55 2.65 17.90
N ALA A 372 2.49 3.29 18.38
CA ALA A 372 2.50 4.16 19.56
C ALA A 372 2.86 3.38 20.83
N ARG A 373 2.32 2.17 21.00
CA ARG A 373 2.67 1.25 22.09
C ARG A 373 4.10 0.72 21.98
N GLN A 374 4.69 0.71 20.80
CA GLN A 374 6.12 0.36 20.62
C GLN A 374 7.03 1.57 20.87
N GLY A 375 6.46 2.77 20.80
CA GLY A 375 7.13 4.01 21.12
C GLY A 375 7.42 4.95 19.96
N GLY A 376 6.94 4.61 18.77
CA GLY A 376 6.95 5.49 17.63
C GLY A 376 5.81 6.50 17.70
N THR A 377 5.91 7.56 16.91
CA THR A 377 4.83 8.55 16.74
C THR A 377 4.34 8.50 15.31
N SER A 378 3.03 8.71 15.09
CA SER A 378 2.48 8.72 13.74
C SER A 378 1.35 9.74 13.60
N SER A 379 1.14 10.22 12.37
CA SER A 379 0.04 11.12 12.02
C SER A 379 -0.71 10.61 10.79
N LEU A 380 -2.00 10.89 10.70
CA LEU A 380 -2.83 10.55 9.55
C LEU A 380 -3.22 11.84 8.83
N PHE A 381 -2.80 11.95 7.58
CA PHE A 381 -3.03 13.10 6.70
C PHE A 381 -3.85 12.71 5.48
N ILE A 382 -5.09 13.20 5.40
CA ILE A 382 -6.03 12.94 4.31
C ILE A 382 -6.06 14.13 3.34
N ASN A 383 -5.86 13.83 2.06
CA ASN A 383 -6.00 14.82 1.00
C ASN A 383 -7.39 14.65 0.35
N ASP A 384 -8.45 15.19 0.97
CA ASP A 384 -9.84 15.01 0.52
C ASP A 384 -10.29 16.10 -0.47
N ASP A 385 -10.10 15.78 -1.73
CA ASP A 385 -10.43 16.66 -2.83
C ASP A 385 -11.94 16.68 -3.16
N GLY A 386 -12.72 15.73 -2.64
CA GLY A 386 -14.16 15.65 -2.87
C GLY A 386 -15.02 16.17 -1.74
N LEU A 387 -14.45 16.54 -0.60
CA LEU A 387 -15.17 17.11 0.55
C LEU A 387 -16.10 18.28 0.16
N ARG A 388 -15.63 19.15 -0.74
CA ARG A 388 -16.41 20.31 -1.25
C ARG A 388 -17.47 19.93 -2.31
N LEU A 389 -17.42 18.73 -2.85
CA LEU A 389 -18.39 18.19 -3.82
C LEU A 389 -19.58 17.51 -3.13
N LEU A 390 -19.42 17.11 -1.87
CA LEU A 390 -20.46 16.43 -1.11
C LEU A 390 -21.62 17.37 -0.73
N PRO A 391 -22.85 16.82 -0.60
CA PRO A 391 -23.96 17.50 0.06
C PRO A 391 -23.56 17.98 1.46
N ALA A 392 -24.17 19.07 1.94
CA ALA A 392 -23.80 19.67 3.22
C ALA A 392 -23.90 18.69 4.41
N VAL A 393 -24.94 17.85 4.42
CA VAL A 393 -25.13 16.84 5.49
C VAL A 393 -24.00 15.81 5.50
N GLU A 394 -23.73 15.16 4.36
CA GLU A 394 -22.66 14.16 4.24
C GLU A 394 -21.27 14.75 4.51
N ARG A 395 -21.05 15.99 4.06
CA ARG A 395 -19.82 16.75 4.33
C ARG A 395 -19.62 16.98 5.82
N ASN A 396 -20.65 17.43 6.53
CA ASN A 396 -20.54 17.74 7.96
C ASN A 396 -20.30 16.47 8.78
N ILE A 397 -20.94 15.36 8.42
CA ILE A 397 -20.66 14.03 9.01
C ILE A 397 -19.18 13.66 8.79
N ARG A 398 -18.66 13.85 7.57
CA ARG A 398 -17.24 13.56 7.26
C ARG A 398 -16.26 14.45 8.02
N ILE A 399 -16.53 15.76 8.12
CA ILE A 399 -15.70 16.70 8.89
C ILE A 399 -15.70 16.31 10.37
N SER A 400 -16.87 16.01 10.93
CA SER A 400 -17.00 15.56 12.32
C SER A 400 -16.22 14.28 12.57
N TYR A 401 -16.29 13.33 11.63
CA TYR A 401 -15.53 12.09 11.71
C TYR A 401 -14.01 12.32 11.69
N TYR A 402 -13.53 13.24 10.84
CA TYR A 402 -12.09 13.60 10.81
C TYR A 402 -11.64 14.29 12.11
N ALA A 403 -12.46 15.16 12.69
CA ALA A 403 -12.18 15.80 13.97
C ALA A 403 -12.14 14.78 15.12
N ASP A 404 -13.13 13.89 15.20
CA ASP A 404 -13.22 12.83 16.23
C ASP A 404 -12.00 11.90 16.22
N GLN A 405 -11.54 11.54 15.02
CA GLN A 405 -10.40 10.65 14.81
C GLN A 405 -9.05 11.38 14.81
N ASN A 406 -9.00 12.69 15.10
CA ASN A 406 -7.81 13.51 15.11
C ASN A 406 -7.00 13.41 13.80
N ILE A 407 -7.69 13.59 12.67
CA ILE A 407 -7.13 13.47 11.33
C ILE A 407 -6.80 14.86 10.77
N GLY A 408 -5.60 15.02 10.22
CA GLY A 408 -5.25 16.20 9.42
C GLY A 408 -5.84 16.09 8.04
N TRP A 409 -6.46 17.15 7.53
CA TRP A 409 -7.02 17.10 6.18
C TRP A 409 -6.89 18.42 5.43
N VAL A 410 -6.81 18.30 4.11
CA VAL A 410 -6.80 19.43 3.16
C VAL A 410 -7.80 19.14 2.03
N ALA A 411 -8.64 20.11 1.70
CA ALA A 411 -9.63 20.05 0.63
C ALA A 411 -9.50 21.25 -0.31
N ARG A 412 -9.22 20.98 -1.59
CA ARG A 412 -9.05 22.01 -2.61
C ARG A 412 -10.39 22.54 -3.13
N PRO A 413 -10.44 23.76 -3.68
CA PRO A 413 -11.64 24.29 -4.33
C PRO A 413 -12.19 23.38 -5.42
N LYS A 414 -13.49 23.49 -5.68
CA LYS A 414 -14.18 22.72 -6.73
C LYS A 414 -13.55 23.04 -8.09
N HIS A 415 -13.34 22.01 -8.92
CA HIS A 415 -12.92 22.23 -10.30
C HIS A 415 -14.05 22.92 -11.07
N ASP A 416 -13.75 24.10 -11.61
CA ASP A 416 -14.65 24.88 -12.43
C ASP A 416 -14.00 25.20 -13.78
N GLY A 417 -14.78 25.04 -14.85
CA GLY A 417 -14.33 25.20 -16.23
C GLY A 417 -14.57 26.60 -16.80
N GLU A 418 -15.20 27.49 -16.03
CA GLU A 418 -15.46 28.88 -16.43
C GLU A 418 -14.21 29.78 -16.31
N GLU A 419 -14.16 30.88 -17.08
CA GLU A 419 -13.04 31.84 -17.03
C GLU A 419 -12.92 32.46 -15.63
N GLY A 420 -11.83 32.13 -14.92
CA GLY A 420 -11.60 32.58 -13.53
C GLY A 420 -12.00 31.56 -12.46
N GLY A 421 -12.53 30.40 -12.85
CA GLY A 421 -12.77 29.25 -11.97
C GLY A 421 -11.48 28.50 -11.59
N PHE A 422 -11.50 27.82 -10.44
CA PHE A 422 -10.33 27.05 -10.01
C PHE A 422 -10.17 25.80 -10.88
N LYS A 423 -9.13 25.79 -11.70
CA LYS A 423 -8.82 24.65 -12.55
C LYS A 423 -7.86 23.71 -11.81
N ARG A 424 -8.38 22.58 -11.36
CA ARG A 424 -7.55 21.46 -10.89
C ARG A 424 -6.71 20.94 -12.06
N GLU A 425 -5.45 21.34 -12.08
CA GLU A 425 -4.48 20.93 -13.09
C GLU A 425 -4.07 19.47 -12.93
N GLY A 426 -3.50 18.91 -13.99
CA GLY A 426 -3.04 17.52 -14.05
C GLY A 426 -4.06 16.55 -14.66
N ARG A 427 -3.55 15.67 -15.54
CA ARG A 427 -4.38 14.63 -16.19
C ARG A 427 -4.82 13.56 -15.20
N PHE A 428 -3.99 13.31 -14.18
CA PHE A 428 -4.29 12.43 -13.07
C PHE A 428 -4.38 13.23 -11.76
N LYS A 429 -5.60 13.27 -11.19
CA LYS A 429 -5.94 14.21 -10.11
C LYS A 429 -5.30 13.86 -8.75
N LYS A 430 -4.86 12.61 -8.56
CA LYS A 430 -4.16 12.15 -7.34
C LYS A 430 -2.81 12.85 -7.21
N ALA A 431 -1.96 12.79 -8.24
CA ALA A 431 -0.64 13.44 -8.28
C ALA A 431 -0.72 14.95 -7.98
N SER A 432 -1.67 15.65 -8.60
CA SER A 432 -1.85 17.09 -8.35
C SER A 432 -2.30 17.41 -6.93
N ASN A 433 -3.08 16.53 -6.31
CA ASN A 433 -3.50 16.72 -4.92
C ASN A 433 -2.31 16.67 -3.95
N LEU A 434 -1.32 15.81 -4.25
CA LEU A 434 -0.12 15.57 -3.45
C LEU A 434 1.02 16.57 -3.70
N ASN A 435 0.84 17.52 -4.62
CA ASN A 435 1.93 18.37 -5.11
C ASN A 435 2.15 19.66 -4.32
N TYR A 436 2.97 20.58 -4.86
CA TYR A 436 3.41 21.86 -4.31
C TYR A 436 2.87 23.10 -5.06
N GLY A 437 1.69 23.04 -5.68
CA GLY A 437 1.01 24.25 -6.15
C GLY A 437 0.52 25.14 -5.00
N ASP A 438 0.12 26.38 -5.28
CA ASP A 438 -0.35 27.31 -4.23
C ASP A 438 -1.47 26.79 -3.35
N LEU A 439 -2.27 25.85 -3.86
CA LEU A 439 -3.48 25.34 -3.21
C LEU A 439 -3.41 23.83 -2.92
N THR A 440 -2.22 23.25 -2.87
CA THR A 440 -2.02 21.80 -2.73
C THR A 440 -1.58 21.41 -1.32
N CYS A 441 -1.67 20.12 -1.02
CA CYS A 441 -1.49 19.62 0.34
C CYS A 441 -0.05 19.75 0.85
N LEU A 442 0.92 19.48 -0.02
CA LEU A 442 2.33 19.48 0.34
C LEU A 442 2.88 20.90 0.50
N SER A 443 2.39 21.86 -0.30
CA SER A 443 2.78 23.27 -0.18
C SER A 443 2.21 23.88 1.09
N LEU A 444 0.97 23.56 1.44
CA LEU A 444 0.38 23.96 2.71
C LEU A 444 1.18 23.41 3.89
N SER A 445 1.61 22.14 3.83
CA SER A 445 2.49 21.57 4.86
C SER A 445 3.82 22.34 4.98
N LEU A 446 4.52 22.58 3.88
CA LEU A 446 5.79 23.31 3.92
C LEU A 446 5.65 24.78 4.34
N ARG A 447 4.58 25.45 3.89
CA ARG A 447 4.29 26.84 4.30
C ARG A 447 3.94 26.90 5.78
N ALA A 448 3.13 25.97 6.26
CA ALA A 448 2.81 25.85 7.68
C ALA A 448 4.10 25.60 8.49
N GLU A 449 5.02 24.77 8.02
CA GLU A 449 6.32 24.58 8.69
C GLU A 449 7.15 25.88 8.72
N ARG A 450 7.24 26.63 7.61
CA ARG A 450 7.94 27.92 7.57
C ARG A 450 7.32 28.97 8.50
N HIS A 451 6.00 29.09 8.53
CA HIS A 451 5.32 30.02 9.44
C HIS A 451 5.45 29.58 10.89
N LEU A 452 5.46 28.27 11.15
CA LEU A 452 5.69 27.75 12.48
C LEU A 452 7.11 28.12 12.96
N GLU A 453 8.13 27.95 12.13
CA GLU A 453 9.50 28.39 12.42
C GLU A 453 9.57 29.90 12.69
N GLN A 454 8.87 30.72 11.91
CA GLN A 454 8.78 32.18 12.13
C GLN A 454 8.11 32.51 13.46
N LEU A 455 6.94 31.93 13.74
CA LEU A 455 6.20 32.15 14.99
C LEU A 455 7.01 31.70 16.21
N MET A 456 7.76 30.60 16.09
CA MET A 456 8.68 30.14 17.14
C MET A 456 9.83 31.13 17.35
N ALA A 457 10.44 31.61 16.27
CA ALA A 457 11.51 32.59 16.34
C ALA A 457 11.04 33.91 16.98
N ASP A 458 9.85 34.38 16.61
CA ASP A 458 9.23 35.59 17.17
C ASP A 458 8.93 35.45 18.67
N LEU A 459 8.64 34.24 19.13
CA LEU A 459 8.38 33.91 20.54
C LEU A 459 9.65 33.53 21.33
N GLY A 460 10.82 33.51 20.67
CA GLY A 460 12.09 33.11 21.28
C GLY A 460 12.13 31.65 21.72
N ILE A 461 11.50 30.76 20.94
CA ILE A 461 11.48 29.31 21.16
C ILE A 461 12.54 28.66 20.25
N ASP A 462 13.70 28.31 20.82
CA ASP A 462 14.87 27.81 20.07
C ASP A 462 14.67 26.39 19.49
N GLU A 463 13.89 25.55 20.18
CA GLU A 463 13.48 24.23 19.69
C GLU A 463 11.99 24.02 20.05
N LEU A 464 11.22 23.49 19.10
CA LEU A 464 9.99 22.78 19.49
C LEU A 464 10.47 21.67 20.44
N PRO A 465 9.89 21.50 21.64
CA PRO A 465 10.22 20.35 22.46
C PRO A 465 10.16 19.09 21.58
N GLU A 466 11.16 18.20 21.66
CA GLU A 466 11.21 16.90 20.95
C GLU A 466 9.80 16.35 20.84
N ARG A 467 9.24 16.19 19.62
CA ARG A 467 7.84 15.81 19.33
C ARG A 467 7.24 15.04 20.51
N PRO A 468 6.66 15.72 21.51
CA PRO A 468 6.39 15.03 22.74
C PRO A 468 5.11 14.25 22.47
N THR A 469 5.18 12.96 22.75
CA THR A 469 4.05 12.02 22.86
C THR A 469 2.94 12.52 23.76
N ILE A 470 3.16 13.64 24.47
CA ILE A 470 2.29 14.15 25.50
C ILE A 470 2.13 15.67 25.29
N ARG A 471 0.86 16.14 25.28
CA ARG A 471 0.34 17.52 25.50
C ARG A 471 -0.37 18.22 24.31
N ARG A 472 -1.71 18.19 24.41
CA ARG A 472 -2.82 19.02 23.84
C ARG A 472 -2.75 19.52 22.39
N SER A 473 -3.69 19.01 21.59
CA SER A 473 -4.60 19.82 20.75
C SER A 473 -5.95 19.09 20.75
N PHE A 474 -7.04 19.73 21.21
CA PHE A 474 -8.36 19.09 21.28
C PHE A 474 -9.11 19.29 19.96
N GLY A 475 -9.69 18.21 19.46
CA GLY A 475 -10.28 18.06 18.13
C GLY A 475 -11.59 18.83 17.91
N PHE A 476 -11.51 20.15 17.77
CA PHE A 476 -12.55 20.96 17.11
C PHE A 476 -12.05 21.57 15.79
N TYR A 477 -10.91 21.09 15.27
CA TYR A 477 -10.31 21.62 14.05
C TYR A 477 -11.18 21.32 12.83
N GLY A 478 -11.49 22.36 12.07
CA GLY A 478 -12.27 22.27 10.84
C GLY A 478 -13.80 22.27 11.00
N MET A 479 -14.33 22.29 12.23
CA MET A 479 -15.79 22.43 12.48
C MET A 479 -16.35 23.75 11.94
N GLU A 480 -15.51 24.78 11.88
CA GLU A 480 -15.79 26.07 11.24
C GLU A 480 -16.17 25.96 9.74
N TYR A 481 -15.78 24.87 9.07
CA TYR A 481 -16.16 24.62 7.68
C TYR A 481 -17.56 24.00 7.50
N GLN A 482 -18.25 23.63 8.59
CA GLN A 482 -19.61 23.09 8.52
C GLN A 482 -20.66 24.16 8.20
N THR A 483 -20.42 25.40 8.64
CA THR A 483 -21.33 26.55 8.47
C THR A 483 -20.97 27.41 7.26
N SER A 484 -19.72 27.37 6.78
CA SER A 484 -19.24 28.16 5.64
C SER A 484 -19.62 27.52 4.30
N SER A 485 -20.89 27.68 3.91
CA SER A 485 -21.34 27.27 2.57
C SER A 485 -20.89 28.24 1.46
N HIS A 486 -20.48 29.48 1.77
CA HIS A 486 -20.31 30.55 0.77
C HIS A 486 -19.18 31.58 0.95
N SER A 487 -18.39 31.57 2.03
CA SER A 487 -17.33 32.58 2.21
C SER A 487 -16.01 32.16 1.55
N SER A 488 -15.55 32.97 0.60
CA SER A 488 -14.22 32.84 -0.03
C SER A 488 -13.08 33.31 0.87
N GLU A 489 -13.40 33.99 1.97
CA GLU A 489 -12.43 34.61 2.86
C GLU A 489 -11.80 33.58 3.83
N PRO A 490 -10.48 33.67 4.08
CA PRO A 490 -9.82 32.84 5.09
C PRO A 490 -10.35 33.17 6.49
N ILE A 491 -10.47 32.15 7.34
CA ILE A 491 -11.00 32.29 8.69
C ILE A 491 -9.87 32.82 9.58
N ILE A 492 -10.10 33.97 10.24
CA ILE A 492 -9.13 34.60 11.15
C ILE A 492 -9.43 34.13 12.58
N PRO A 493 -8.52 33.40 13.26
CA PRO A 493 -8.74 33.03 14.65
C PRO A 493 -8.65 34.25 15.58
N GLY A 494 -9.70 34.52 16.36
CA GLY A 494 -9.61 35.30 17.62
C GLY A 494 -10.20 36.72 17.66
N THR A 495 -11.52 36.89 17.53
CA THR A 495 -12.18 38.17 17.91
C THR A 495 -13.30 38.10 18.96
N ASN A 496 -13.69 36.92 19.47
CA ASN A 496 -14.73 36.84 20.49
C ASN A 496 -14.31 35.98 21.69
N GLY A 497 -14.13 36.61 22.86
CA GLY A 497 -14.10 35.92 24.15
C GLY A 497 -13.03 36.42 25.14
N THR A 498 -13.30 37.52 25.83
CA THR A 498 -12.55 37.96 27.01
C THR A 498 -12.81 37.05 28.22
N THR A 499 -11.83 36.25 28.63
CA THR A 499 -11.71 35.75 30.01
C THR A 499 -10.24 35.49 30.35
N THR A 500 -9.78 36.12 31.42
CA THR A 500 -8.43 36.04 32.03
C THR A 500 -8.11 34.62 32.54
N PRO A 501 -6.93 34.03 32.26
CA PRO A 501 -6.53 32.75 32.85
C PRO A 501 -5.42 32.88 33.94
N PRO A 502 -5.36 31.96 34.93
CA PRO A 502 -4.26 31.87 35.89
C PRO A 502 -3.08 30.99 35.40
N ALA A 503 -1.91 31.21 36.01
CA ALA A 503 -0.61 30.48 35.96
C ALA A 503 0.22 30.47 34.64
N GLU A 504 1.39 31.12 34.70
CA GLU A 504 2.35 31.41 33.61
C GLU A 504 2.89 30.22 32.79
N LEU A 505 2.72 28.97 33.25
CA LEU A 505 3.17 27.78 32.51
C LEU A 505 2.08 27.19 31.59
N GLU A 506 0.80 27.51 31.85
CA GLU A 506 -0.35 27.13 31.02
C GLU A 506 -0.58 28.11 29.85
N SER A 507 -0.25 29.39 30.02
CA SER A 507 -0.34 30.41 28.96
C SER A 507 0.59 30.10 27.79
N ARG A 508 1.85 29.78 28.08
CA ARG A 508 2.91 29.56 27.09
C ARG A 508 2.72 28.32 26.20
N ARG A 509 1.83 27.40 26.57
CA ARG A 509 1.63 26.09 25.90
C ARG A 509 0.32 25.99 25.12
N ARG A 510 -0.75 26.70 25.55
CA ARG A 510 -1.91 26.99 24.68
C ARG A 510 -1.43 27.71 23.43
N GLU A 511 -0.51 28.64 23.59
CA GLU A 511 0.17 29.33 22.49
C GLU A 511 0.66 28.33 21.43
N LEU A 512 1.41 27.27 21.76
CA LEU A 512 2.04 26.33 20.80
C LEU A 512 1.10 25.44 19.96
N GLY A 513 0.03 24.86 20.54
CA GLY A 513 -0.98 24.11 19.77
C GLY A 513 -1.83 25.04 18.90
N ASP A 514 -2.07 26.25 19.41
CA ASP A 514 -2.60 27.35 18.61
C ASP A 514 -1.58 27.84 17.58
N LEU A 515 -0.26 27.69 17.78
CA LEU A 515 0.77 28.08 16.81
C LEU A 515 0.76 27.18 15.58
N GLU A 516 0.66 25.85 15.75
CA GLU A 516 0.63 24.92 14.62
C GLU A 516 -0.63 25.16 13.76
N GLU A 517 -1.79 25.35 14.40
CA GLU A 517 -3.03 25.69 13.69
C GLU A 517 -2.98 27.11 13.11
N ARG A 518 -2.44 28.09 13.83
CA ARG A 518 -2.25 29.45 13.34
C ARG A 518 -1.29 29.50 12.16
N ALA A 519 -0.22 28.71 12.18
CA ALA A 519 0.72 28.57 11.07
C ALA A 519 0.03 27.95 9.85
N LEU A 520 -0.85 26.96 10.06
CA LEU A 520 -1.68 26.41 8.99
C LEU A 520 -2.64 27.48 8.42
N GLN A 521 -3.32 28.25 9.27
CA GLN A 521 -4.23 29.30 8.81
C GLN A 521 -3.49 30.44 8.10
N MET A 522 -2.28 30.78 8.54
CA MET A 522 -1.38 31.70 7.82
C MET A 522 -0.99 31.13 6.45
N ALA A 523 -0.66 29.84 6.37
CA ALA A 523 -0.38 29.18 5.09
C ALA A 523 -1.60 29.16 4.16
N VAL A 524 -2.81 28.98 4.70
CA VAL A 524 -4.08 29.09 3.95
C VAL A 524 -4.28 30.54 3.46
N GLY A 525 -3.96 31.53 4.29
CA GLY A 525 -3.94 32.95 3.94
C GLY A 525 -2.99 33.26 2.78
N ASP A 526 -1.73 32.84 2.86
CA ASP A 526 -0.74 33.00 1.79
C ASP A 526 -1.20 32.36 0.48
N SER A 527 -1.84 31.19 0.57
CA SER A 527 -2.40 30.48 -0.57
C SER A 527 -3.59 31.22 -1.20
N TYR A 528 -4.39 31.90 -0.38
CA TYR A 528 -5.44 32.77 -0.85
C TYR A 528 -4.87 34.01 -1.56
N GLU A 529 -3.84 34.62 -1.00
CA GLU A 529 -3.19 35.78 -1.60
C GLU A 529 -2.52 35.45 -2.93
N SER A 530 -1.78 34.34 -3.01
CA SER A 530 -1.14 33.90 -4.25
C SER A 530 -2.13 33.50 -5.34
N SER A 531 -3.34 33.05 -4.96
CA SER A 531 -4.46 32.84 -5.89
C SER A 531 -5.11 34.13 -6.42
N GLY A 532 -4.59 35.31 -6.05
CA GLY A 532 -5.17 36.60 -6.37
C GLY A 532 -6.47 36.86 -5.61
N ARG A 533 -6.60 36.31 -4.39
CA ARG A 533 -7.80 36.39 -3.52
C ARG A 533 -9.06 35.79 -4.15
N ARG A 534 -8.91 34.71 -4.92
CA ARG A 534 -10.03 34.04 -5.60
C ARG A 534 -10.36 32.68 -4.99
N HIS A 535 -9.38 31.98 -4.44
CA HIS A 535 -9.52 30.58 -4.09
C HIS A 535 -8.87 30.29 -2.73
N THR A 536 -9.67 29.88 -1.76
CA THR A 536 -9.21 29.40 -0.44
C THR A 536 -9.26 27.87 -0.40
N PRO A 537 -8.16 27.20 -0.05
CA PRO A 537 -8.21 25.80 0.35
C PRO A 537 -8.83 25.69 1.75
N TRP A 538 -9.46 24.57 2.05
CA TRP A 538 -9.88 24.25 3.42
C TRP A 538 -8.86 23.30 4.01
N ALA A 539 -8.37 23.58 5.21
CA ALA A 539 -7.41 22.73 5.89
C ALA A 539 -7.67 22.79 7.39
N ALA A 540 -7.40 21.69 8.09
CA ALA A 540 -7.57 21.62 9.52
C ALA A 540 -6.54 20.67 10.15
N ASN A 541 -6.22 20.94 11.42
CA ASN A 541 -5.31 20.15 12.26
C ASN A 541 -3.86 20.21 11.75
N GLY A 542 -3.25 21.40 11.93
CA GLY A 542 -1.89 21.70 11.49
C GLY A 542 -0.83 20.71 12.00
N LYS A 543 -1.03 20.15 13.19
CA LYS A 543 -0.13 19.13 13.79
C LYS A 543 -0.01 17.88 12.91
N ALA A 544 -1.12 17.39 12.38
CA ALA A 544 -1.17 16.15 11.60
C ALA A 544 -0.71 16.32 10.15
N ILE A 545 -0.66 17.56 9.65
CA ILE A 545 -0.23 17.89 8.28
C ILE A 545 1.30 17.84 8.14
N ARG A 546 2.05 18.10 9.22
CA ARG A 546 3.52 18.08 9.24
C ARG A 546 4.06 16.71 8.84
N LEU A 547 5.07 16.71 7.99
CA LEU A 547 5.62 15.48 7.44
C LEU A 547 6.68 14.86 8.37
N GLY A 548 6.62 13.55 8.49
CA GLY A 548 7.60 12.72 9.17
C GLY A 548 8.85 12.46 8.34
N GLU A 549 9.79 11.74 8.93
CA GLU A 549 10.97 11.27 8.19
C GLU A 549 10.57 10.24 7.12
N ILE A 550 9.53 9.45 7.43
CA ILE A 550 8.98 8.41 6.57
C ILE A 550 7.51 8.73 6.30
N ILE A 551 7.10 8.54 5.05
CA ILE A 551 5.72 8.71 4.59
C ILE A 551 5.20 7.35 4.15
N LEU A 552 4.07 6.90 4.71
CA LEU A 552 3.32 5.76 4.19
C LEU A 552 2.23 6.28 3.25
N ILE A 553 2.35 6.01 1.95
CA ILE A 553 1.30 6.35 0.98
C ILE A 553 0.34 5.17 0.82
N VAL A 554 -0.95 5.41 1.02
CA VAL A 554 -2.02 4.40 0.91
C VAL A 554 -3.18 4.93 0.07
N ASP A 555 -3.89 4.03 -0.59
CA ASP A 555 -5.15 4.36 -1.24
C ASP A 555 -6.31 4.32 -0.22
N SER A 556 -7.42 4.94 -0.59
CA SER A 556 -8.62 5.09 0.23
C SER A 556 -9.31 3.77 0.60
N ASP A 557 -9.02 2.69 -0.13
CA ASP A 557 -9.56 1.33 0.03
C ASP A 557 -8.49 0.30 0.46
N THR A 558 -7.40 0.75 1.09
CA THR A 558 -6.34 -0.14 1.59
C THR A 558 -6.63 -0.64 3.01
N ILE A 559 -6.24 -1.89 3.30
CA ILE A 559 -6.06 -2.44 4.65
C ILE A 559 -4.57 -2.72 4.87
N VAL A 560 -4.07 -2.40 6.06
CA VAL A 560 -2.64 -2.53 6.42
C VAL A 560 -2.40 -3.49 7.59
N PRO A 561 -1.21 -4.14 7.67
CA PRO A 561 -0.79 -4.93 8.83
C PRO A 561 -0.63 -4.06 10.08
N GLN A 562 -0.82 -4.63 11.28
CA GLN A 562 -0.67 -3.88 12.53
C GLN A 562 0.79 -3.48 12.82
N ASP A 563 1.76 -4.34 12.51
CA ASP A 563 3.19 -4.12 12.82
C ASP A 563 3.98 -3.43 11.67
N CYS A 564 3.32 -3.11 10.55
CA CYS A 564 4.00 -2.64 9.34
C CYS A 564 4.87 -1.38 9.54
N LEU A 565 4.43 -0.46 10.40
CA LEU A 565 5.10 0.82 10.64
C LEU A 565 6.49 0.61 11.25
N ARG A 566 6.60 -0.30 12.23
CA ARG A 566 7.87 -0.61 12.88
C ARG A 566 8.80 -1.40 11.99
N ASP A 567 8.27 -2.37 11.24
CA ASP A 567 9.08 -3.15 10.31
C ASP A 567 9.68 -2.27 9.22
N ALA A 568 8.89 -1.34 8.66
CA ALA A 568 9.38 -0.35 7.70
C ALA A 568 10.42 0.59 8.31
N ALA A 569 10.19 1.09 9.54
CA ALA A 569 11.16 1.95 10.24
C ALA A 569 12.51 1.25 10.46
N ARG A 570 12.50 0.00 10.93
CA ARG A 570 13.71 -0.83 11.09
C ARG A 570 14.40 -1.07 9.77
N GLU A 571 13.64 -1.34 8.72
CA GLU A 571 14.20 -1.60 7.40
C GLU A 571 14.85 -0.37 6.77
N MET A 572 14.21 0.79 6.89
CA MET A 572 14.76 2.07 6.43
C MET A 572 15.96 2.52 7.27
N ALA A 573 15.99 2.24 8.56
CA ALA A 573 17.15 2.52 9.40
C ALA A 573 18.33 1.60 9.06
N ALA A 574 18.08 0.32 8.78
CA ALA A 574 19.12 -0.64 8.40
C ALA A 574 19.68 -0.42 7.00
N SER A 575 19.00 0.34 6.13
CA SER A 575 19.45 0.60 4.77
C SER A 575 19.17 2.07 4.39
N PRO A 576 20.09 2.98 4.75
CA PRO A 576 19.94 4.41 4.48
C PRO A 576 19.78 4.74 2.99
N GLU A 577 20.31 3.91 2.09
CA GLU A 577 20.24 4.07 0.63
C GLU A 577 18.86 3.74 0.00
N VAL A 578 17.93 3.21 0.80
CA VAL A 578 16.58 2.87 0.34
C VAL A 578 15.70 4.10 0.42
N ALA A 579 15.12 4.48 -0.72
CA ALA A 579 14.13 5.56 -0.82
C ALA A 579 12.70 5.04 -0.71
N ILE A 580 12.42 3.86 -1.29
CA ILE A 580 11.06 3.28 -1.36
C ILE A 580 11.09 1.83 -0.93
N ILE A 581 10.20 1.47 -0.01
CA ILE A 581 9.83 0.08 0.30
C ILE A 581 8.40 -0.13 -0.22
N GLN A 582 8.26 -0.93 -1.27
CA GLN A 582 6.98 -1.30 -1.88
C GLN A 582 6.55 -2.66 -1.31
N HIS A 583 5.37 -2.72 -0.70
CA HIS A 583 4.84 -3.98 -0.19
C HIS A 583 4.02 -4.73 -1.26
N GLU A 584 4.18 -6.05 -1.28
CA GLU A 584 3.26 -6.95 -1.98
C GLU A 584 1.86 -6.78 -1.38
N SER A 585 0.90 -6.41 -2.23
CA SER A 585 -0.51 -6.24 -1.87
C SER A 585 -1.34 -7.41 -2.38
N ASP A 586 -2.14 -8.02 -1.50
CA ASP A 586 -3.21 -8.95 -1.87
C ASP A 586 -4.52 -8.17 -2.16
N ILE A 587 -5.56 -8.86 -2.62
CA ILE A 587 -6.83 -8.23 -3.00
C ILE A 587 -7.83 -8.24 -1.85
N LEU A 588 -8.40 -7.07 -1.58
CA LEU A 588 -9.64 -6.89 -0.85
C LEU A 588 -10.82 -7.06 -1.82
N LYS A 589 -11.56 -8.16 -1.69
CA LYS A 589 -12.78 -8.41 -2.48
C LYS A 589 -13.97 -7.74 -1.81
N VAL A 590 -14.77 -7.05 -2.60
CA VAL A 590 -15.96 -6.29 -2.18
C VAL A 590 -17.23 -6.90 -2.77
N ALA A 591 -17.25 -7.21 -4.06
CA ALA A 591 -18.47 -7.59 -4.78
C ALA A 591 -18.69 -9.11 -4.91
N HIS A 592 -17.61 -9.88 -4.83
CA HIS A 592 -17.51 -11.33 -4.97
C HIS A 592 -18.07 -11.93 -6.29
N HIS A 593 -18.33 -11.13 -7.32
CA HIS A 593 -18.77 -11.63 -8.63
C HIS A 593 -17.60 -12.18 -9.48
N TYR A 594 -17.91 -12.90 -10.57
CA TYR A 594 -16.89 -13.58 -11.37
C TYR A 594 -15.85 -12.63 -11.99
N PHE A 595 -16.25 -11.41 -12.42
CA PHE A 595 -15.31 -10.42 -12.96
C PHE A 595 -14.27 -9.99 -11.91
N GLU A 596 -14.69 -9.62 -10.70
CA GLU A 596 -13.80 -9.28 -9.59
C GLU A 596 -12.91 -10.46 -9.21
N ASN A 597 -13.44 -11.69 -9.20
CA ASN A 597 -12.65 -12.89 -8.94
C ASN A 597 -11.58 -13.12 -10.02
N GLY A 598 -11.90 -12.88 -11.29
CA GLY A 598 -10.96 -13.00 -12.40
C GLY A 598 -9.89 -11.93 -12.35
N MET A 599 -10.26 -10.69 -12.03
CA MET A 599 -9.31 -9.60 -11.80
C MET A 599 -8.43 -9.85 -10.58
N ALA A 600 -8.99 -10.36 -9.48
CA ALA A 600 -8.21 -10.74 -8.30
C ALA A 600 -7.19 -11.85 -8.64
N PHE A 601 -7.57 -12.84 -9.45
CA PHE A 601 -6.64 -13.86 -9.94
C PHE A 601 -5.52 -13.24 -10.79
N LEU A 602 -5.86 -12.37 -11.75
CA LEU A 602 -4.90 -11.69 -12.61
C LEU A 602 -3.91 -10.85 -11.79
N THR A 603 -4.42 -10.01 -10.89
CA THR A 603 -3.60 -9.14 -10.04
C THR A 603 -2.68 -9.94 -9.12
N ARG A 604 -3.17 -11.01 -8.46
CA ARG A 604 -2.31 -11.92 -7.67
C ARG A 604 -1.17 -12.50 -8.49
N ARG A 605 -1.50 -12.99 -9.70
CA ARG A 605 -0.50 -13.56 -10.60
C ARG A 605 0.56 -12.54 -11.00
N ILE A 606 0.15 -11.30 -11.33
CA ILE A 606 1.08 -10.22 -11.68
C ILE A 606 1.98 -9.88 -10.49
N THR A 607 1.41 -9.63 -9.30
CA THR A 607 2.16 -9.26 -8.10
C THR A 607 3.15 -10.36 -7.67
N ARG A 608 2.76 -11.64 -7.82
CA ARG A 608 3.65 -12.78 -7.57
C ARG A 608 4.78 -12.88 -8.59
N CYS A 609 4.50 -12.65 -9.87
CA CYS A 609 5.53 -12.58 -10.90
C CYS A 609 6.52 -11.42 -10.68
N ILE A 610 6.04 -10.26 -10.20
CA ILE A 610 6.90 -9.13 -9.81
C ILE A 610 7.77 -9.52 -8.61
N SER A 611 7.19 -10.17 -7.60
CA SER A 611 7.92 -10.67 -6.44
C SER A 611 9.03 -11.65 -6.86
N TYR A 612 8.74 -12.56 -7.80
CA TYR A 612 9.73 -13.47 -8.37
C TYR A 612 10.86 -12.72 -9.10
N ALA A 613 10.53 -11.72 -9.92
CA ALA A 613 11.52 -10.91 -10.63
C ALA A 613 12.43 -10.14 -9.64
N CYS A 614 11.85 -9.49 -8.63
CA CYS A 614 12.59 -8.76 -7.61
C CYS A 614 13.47 -9.70 -6.77
N ALA A 615 12.96 -10.88 -6.43
CA ALA A 615 13.74 -11.93 -5.75
C ALA A 615 14.93 -12.41 -6.60
N ASN A 616 14.88 -12.31 -7.92
CA ASN A 616 16.01 -12.61 -8.82
C ASN A 616 17.03 -11.46 -8.95
N GLY A 617 16.78 -10.30 -8.33
CA GLY A 617 17.64 -9.12 -8.41
C GLY A 617 17.19 -8.05 -9.41
N GLU A 618 15.92 -8.08 -9.84
CA GLU A 618 15.32 -6.99 -10.61
C GLU A 618 15.06 -5.77 -9.72
N VAL A 619 15.09 -4.56 -10.30
CA VAL A 619 14.73 -3.35 -9.55
C VAL A 619 13.20 -3.30 -9.38
N PRO A 620 12.69 -3.12 -8.15
CA PRO A 620 11.25 -3.08 -7.89
C PRO A 620 10.54 -1.93 -8.60
N PRO A 621 9.34 -2.17 -9.16
CA PRO A 621 8.49 -1.08 -9.62
C PRO A 621 7.87 -0.34 -8.42
N PHE A 622 7.67 0.96 -8.55
CA PHE A 622 6.85 1.74 -7.63
C PHE A 622 5.43 1.83 -8.19
N MET A 623 4.43 1.47 -7.39
CA MET A 623 3.03 1.36 -7.82
C MET A 623 2.14 2.51 -7.29
N GLY A 624 2.71 3.47 -6.56
CA GLY A 624 2.01 4.68 -6.11
C GLY A 624 1.13 4.55 -4.86
N HIS A 625 1.08 3.37 -4.23
CA HIS A 625 0.38 3.11 -2.96
C HIS A 625 0.98 1.89 -2.24
N ASN A 626 0.60 1.66 -0.98
CA ASN A 626 1.11 0.59 -0.10
C ASN A 626 2.64 0.57 -0.05
N ALA A 627 3.22 1.77 0.03
CA ALA A 627 4.64 1.98 -0.02
C ALA A 627 5.09 2.96 1.05
N PHE A 628 6.24 2.68 1.65
CA PHE A 628 6.93 3.61 2.53
C PHE A 628 7.95 4.39 1.71
N LEU A 629 7.89 5.72 1.82
CA LEU A 629 8.73 6.68 1.12
C LEU A 629 9.58 7.44 2.14
N ARG A 630 10.87 7.61 1.84
CA ARG A 630 11.75 8.46 2.65
C ARG A 630 11.59 9.93 2.25
N TRP A 631 11.23 10.79 3.20
CA TRP A 631 10.95 12.20 2.92
C TRP A 631 12.15 12.94 2.30
N LYS A 632 13.35 12.72 2.87
CA LYS A 632 14.61 13.27 2.35
C LYS A 632 14.89 12.87 0.89
N ALA A 633 14.51 11.65 0.49
CA ALA A 633 14.70 11.20 -0.88
C ALA A 633 13.74 11.91 -1.85
N LEU A 634 12.50 12.16 -1.43
CA LEU A 634 11.52 12.92 -2.22
C LEU A 634 11.94 14.39 -2.41
N GLN A 635 12.51 15.01 -1.38
CA GLN A 635 13.05 16.38 -1.46
C GLN A 635 14.23 16.48 -2.45
N ASP A 636 15.12 15.48 -2.48
CA ASP A 636 16.29 15.48 -3.38
C ASP A 636 15.91 15.36 -4.88
N VAL A 637 14.72 14.84 -5.18
CA VAL A 637 14.20 14.71 -6.55
C VAL A 637 13.13 15.73 -6.92
N ALA A 638 12.84 16.69 -6.05
CA ALA A 638 11.96 17.81 -6.37
C ALA A 638 12.50 18.57 -7.60
N PHE A 639 11.60 19.03 -8.46
CA PHE A 639 11.95 19.73 -9.70
C PHE A 639 11.10 20.97 -9.89
N VAL A 640 11.63 21.97 -10.59
CA VAL A 640 10.86 23.16 -10.96
C VAL A 640 10.16 22.89 -12.29
N ASP A 641 8.84 22.95 -12.29
CA ASP A 641 8.02 22.74 -13.48
C ASP A 641 8.06 23.97 -14.42
N GLU A 642 7.49 23.86 -15.62
CA GLU A 642 7.40 24.99 -16.58
C GLU A 642 6.68 26.22 -16.00
N ASP A 643 5.83 26.01 -14.99
CA ASP A 643 5.11 27.04 -14.23
C ASP A 643 6.02 27.82 -13.24
N GLY A 644 7.30 27.44 -13.09
CA GLY A 644 8.23 28.04 -12.12
C GLY A 644 8.00 27.59 -10.68
N VAL A 645 7.07 26.66 -10.44
CA VAL A 645 6.75 26.09 -9.14
C VAL A 645 7.54 24.80 -8.94
N GLU A 646 8.19 24.66 -7.78
CA GLU A 646 8.82 23.41 -7.37
C GLU A 646 7.74 22.36 -7.10
N LYS A 647 7.83 21.17 -7.73
CA LYS A 647 6.87 20.05 -7.60
C LYS A 647 7.63 18.75 -7.28
N ILE A 648 6.97 17.84 -6.56
CA ILE A 648 7.51 16.50 -6.27
C ILE A 648 6.93 15.48 -7.25
N TRP A 649 5.62 15.47 -7.44
CA TRP A 649 4.93 14.59 -8.37
C TRP A 649 4.77 15.28 -9.74
N SER A 650 4.85 14.52 -10.82
CA SER A 650 4.52 15.09 -12.14
C SER A 650 2.99 15.17 -12.31
N GLU A 651 2.46 16.37 -12.59
CA GLU A 651 1.03 16.58 -12.90
C GLU A 651 0.71 16.38 -14.38
N ALA A 652 1.71 16.67 -15.22
CA ALA A 652 1.58 16.57 -16.66
C ALA A 652 1.46 15.11 -17.12
N ASN A 653 2.17 14.21 -16.43
CA ASN A 653 2.26 12.80 -16.79
C ASN A 653 1.13 11.97 -16.17
N VAL A 654 0.63 10.99 -16.93
CA VAL A 654 -0.38 10.01 -16.43
C VAL A 654 0.25 8.94 -15.53
N SER A 655 1.57 8.73 -15.60
CA SER A 655 2.32 7.75 -14.80
C SER A 655 3.29 8.48 -13.84
N GLU A 656 2.74 9.18 -12.85
CA GLU A 656 3.51 10.00 -11.91
C GLU A 656 4.42 9.16 -10.99
N ASP A 657 3.97 7.95 -10.66
CA ASP A 657 4.67 6.97 -9.84
C ASP A 657 5.95 6.50 -10.56
N PHE A 658 5.82 6.15 -11.83
CA PHE A 658 6.95 5.73 -12.63
C PHE A 658 7.93 6.88 -12.87
N ASP A 659 7.46 8.10 -13.12
CA ASP A 659 8.32 9.28 -13.24
C ASP A 659 9.13 9.54 -11.94
N MET A 660 8.47 9.48 -10.78
CA MET A 660 9.12 9.58 -9.47
C MET A 660 10.21 8.52 -9.30
N ALA A 661 9.88 7.26 -9.62
CA ALA A 661 10.81 6.15 -9.55
C ALA A 661 12.04 6.36 -10.46
N LEU A 662 11.84 6.86 -11.69
CA LEU A 662 12.95 7.16 -12.58
C LEU A 662 13.88 8.25 -12.02
N ARG A 663 13.32 9.34 -11.48
CA ARG A 663 14.12 10.45 -10.92
C ARG A 663 14.95 9.98 -9.71
N LEU A 664 14.37 9.18 -8.83
CA LEU A 664 15.07 8.59 -7.69
C LEU A 664 16.21 7.65 -8.13
N LEU A 665 15.97 6.78 -9.13
CA LEU A 665 17.01 5.90 -9.67
C LEU A 665 18.14 6.69 -10.35
N GLN A 666 17.83 7.80 -11.04
CA GLN A 666 18.84 8.66 -11.65
C GLN A 666 19.75 9.32 -10.61
N LYS A 667 19.22 9.71 -9.45
CA LYS A 667 19.97 10.23 -8.31
C LYS A 667 20.77 9.16 -7.54
N GLY A 668 20.52 7.87 -7.81
CA GLY A 668 21.26 6.76 -7.21
C GLY A 668 20.59 6.14 -5.98
N TRP A 669 19.35 6.52 -5.67
CA TRP A 669 18.54 5.87 -4.64
C TRP A 669 18.15 4.45 -5.07
N THR A 670 17.89 3.57 -4.10
CA THR A 670 17.46 2.19 -4.35
C THR A 670 16.05 1.92 -3.84
N PHE A 671 15.39 0.94 -4.44
CA PHE A 671 14.04 0.50 -4.04
C PHE A 671 14.06 -0.94 -3.55
N ARG A 672 13.06 -1.28 -2.75
CA ARG A 672 12.94 -2.61 -2.17
C ARG A 672 11.51 -3.13 -2.26
N TRP A 673 11.37 -4.37 -2.68
CA TRP A 673 10.10 -5.09 -2.70
C TRP A 673 9.97 -5.98 -1.47
N ALA A 674 8.94 -5.77 -0.66
CA ALA A 674 8.72 -6.46 0.61
C ALA A 674 7.57 -7.46 0.51
N THR A 675 7.83 -8.72 0.88
CA THR A 675 6.85 -9.82 0.96
C THR A 675 6.69 -10.37 2.36
N TYR A 676 7.48 -9.90 3.34
CA TYR A 676 7.39 -10.32 4.74
C TYR A 676 6.05 -9.99 5.40
N SER A 677 5.26 -9.07 4.84
CA SER A 677 3.90 -8.79 5.30
C SER A 677 2.88 -9.87 4.93
N ALA A 678 3.30 -10.95 4.25
CA ALA A 678 2.50 -12.14 3.96
C ALA A 678 1.12 -11.87 3.30
N GLY A 679 1.00 -10.80 2.51
CA GLY A 679 -0.25 -10.41 1.86
C GLY A 679 -1.30 -9.76 2.78
N GLU A 680 -0.90 -9.30 3.97
CA GLU A 680 -1.79 -8.57 4.87
C GLU A 680 -2.10 -7.15 4.40
N PHE A 681 -1.21 -6.55 3.58
CA PHE A 681 -1.58 -5.39 2.78
C PHE A 681 -2.63 -5.80 1.75
N LYS A 682 -3.80 -5.19 1.78
CA LYS A 682 -4.89 -5.51 0.85
C LYS A 682 -5.39 -4.26 0.13
N GLU A 683 -5.73 -4.41 -1.15
CA GLU A 683 -6.23 -3.34 -2.03
C GLU A 683 -7.48 -3.82 -2.80
N GLY A 684 -8.44 -2.92 -3.03
CA GLY A 684 -9.57 -3.19 -3.91
C GLY A 684 -9.16 -3.30 -5.39
N VAL A 685 -9.80 -4.22 -6.13
CA VAL A 685 -9.68 -4.28 -7.60
C VAL A 685 -10.82 -3.57 -8.29
N SER A 686 -10.66 -3.30 -9.59
CA SER A 686 -11.72 -2.73 -10.42
C SER A 686 -12.98 -3.60 -10.38
N LEU A 687 -14.12 -2.97 -10.07
CA LEU A 687 -15.41 -3.65 -9.96
C LEU A 687 -16.15 -3.75 -11.31
N THR A 688 -15.81 -2.89 -12.26
CA THR A 688 -16.45 -2.84 -13.58
C THR A 688 -15.43 -2.99 -14.71
N ILE A 689 -15.89 -3.49 -15.86
CA ILE A 689 -15.06 -3.58 -17.07
C ILE A 689 -14.62 -2.20 -17.54
N ASP A 690 -15.49 -1.19 -17.42
CA ASP A 690 -15.21 0.17 -17.86
C ASP A 690 -14.05 0.78 -17.07
N ASP A 691 -14.03 0.57 -15.75
CA ASP A 691 -12.95 1.03 -14.88
C ASP A 691 -11.63 0.33 -15.22
N GLU A 692 -11.67 -0.98 -15.43
CA GLU A 692 -10.48 -1.74 -15.79
C GLU A 692 -9.96 -1.33 -17.18
N LEU A 693 -10.84 -1.15 -18.17
CA LEU A 693 -10.45 -0.67 -19.48
C LEU A 693 -9.80 0.71 -19.40
N ASN A 694 -10.37 1.62 -18.60
CA ASN A 694 -9.78 2.94 -18.35
C ASN A 694 -8.39 2.83 -17.72
N ARG A 695 -8.17 1.86 -16.82
CA ARG A 695 -6.87 1.58 -16.19
C ARG A 695 -5.83 1.18 -17.24
N TRP A 696 -6.15 0.23 -18.12
CA TRP A 696 -5.24 -0.20 -19.20
C TRP A 696 -4.99 0.90 -20.24
N GLN A 697 -5.99 1.72 -20.57
CA GLN A 697 -5.80 2.89 -21.43
C GLN A 697 -4.88 3.93 -20.81
N LYS A 698 -5.00 4.20 -19.51
CA LYS A 698 -4.09 5.09 -18.77
C LYS A 698 -2.66 4.56 -18.82
N TYR A 699 -2.45 3.26 -18.61
CA TYR A 699 -1.13 2.65 -18.68
C TYR A 699 -0.50 2.74 -20.08
N ALA A 700 -1.27 2.43 -21.13
CA ALA A 700 -0.78 2.54 -22.50
C ALA A 700 -0.47 3.99 -22.89
N TYR A 701 -1.33 4.93 -22.50
CA TYR A 701 -1.11 6.36 -22.70
C TYR A 701 0.15 6.84 -21.97
N GLY A 702 0.28 6.51 -20.68
CA GLY A 702 1.42 6.88 -19.84
C GLY A 702 2.73 6.33 -20.39
N CYS A 703 2.78 5.06 -20.78
CA CYS A 703 3.96 4.47 -21.44
C CYS A 703 4.32 5.21 -22.74
N SER A 704 3.33 5.65 -23.52
CA SER A 704 3.57 6.40 -24.75
C SER A 704 4.14 7.79 -24.49
N GLU A 705 3.57 8.50 -23.51
CA GLU A 705 4.00 9.83 -23.07
C GLU A 705 5.41 9.82 -22.47
N MET A 706 5.78 8.72 -21.83
CA MET A 706 7.12 8.52 -21.29
C MET A 706 8.18 8.35 -22.38
N ILE A 707 7.90 7.56 -23.43
CA ILE A 707 8.89 7.28 -24.47
C ILE A 707 8.96 8.40 -25.51
N PHE A 708 7.82 8.83 -26.04
CA PHE A 708 7.75 9.72 -27.19
C PHE A 708 7.18 11.08 -26.83
N LYS A 709 7.65 12.12 -27.51
CA LYS A 709 6.94 13.40 -27.59
C LYS A 709 5.77 13.25 -28.57
N PRO A 710 4.71 14.08 -28.48
CA PRO A 710 3.67 14.11 -29.50
C PRO A 710 4.26 14.44 -30.89
N ILE A 711 3.65 13.91 -31.96
CA ILE A 711 4.16 14.02 -33.35
C ILE A 711 4.41 15.48 -33.74
N LYS A 712 3.55 16.41 -33.31
CA LYS A 712 3.72 17.85 -33.52
C LYS A 712 5.07 18.39 -33.01
N LYS A 713 5.67 17.78 -31.99
CA LYS A 713 6.94 18.18 -31.37
C LYS A 713 8.16 17.41 -31.92
N TRP A 714 7.99 16.49 -32.88
CA TRP A 714 9.07 15.64 -33.41
C TRP A 714 10.17 16.40 -34.15
N TYR A 715 9.88 17.61 -34.65
CA TYR A 715 10.89 18.48 -35.27
C TYR A 715 12.04 18.85 -34.32
N LYS A 716 11.83 18.82 -33.00
CA LYS A 716 12.92 19.00 -32.01
C LYS A 716 13.62 17.68 -31.69
N ALA A 717 12.83 16.67 -31.33
CA ALA A 717 13.24 15.29 -31.11
C ALA A 717 12.00 14.40 -30.93
N PRO A 718 12.01 13.14 -31.40
CA PRO A 718 10.90 12.22 -31.19
C PRO A 718 10.84 11.63 -29.78
N ILE A 719 11.99 11.45 -29.11
CA ILE A 719 12.10 10.82 -27.78
C ILE A 719 12.06 11.90 -26.68
N THR A 720 11.46 11.58 -25.53
CA THR A 720 11.44 12.48 -24.37
C THR A 720 12.84 12.65 -23.75
N THR A 721 13.08 13.81 -23.14
CA THR A 721 14.35 14.10 -22.48
C THR A 721 14.58 13.17 -21.28
N SER A 722 13.54 12.93 -20.48
CA SER A 722 13.58 12.07 -19.30
C SER A 722 13.91 10.61 -19.66
N PHE A 723 13.29 10.07 -20.72
CA PHE A 723 13.59 8.71 -21.17
C PHE A 723 15.01 8.60 -21.74
N HIS A 724 15.44 9.59 -22.52
CA HIS A 724 16.81 9.63 -23.02
C HIS A 724 17.83 9.65 -21.86
N GLN A 725 17.62 10.52 -20.86
CA GLN A 725 18.45 10.58 -19.66
C GLN A 725 18.44 9.24 -18.89
N PHE A 726 17.28 8.58 -18.78
CA PHE A 726 17.18 7.28 -18.14
C PHE A 726 18.01 6.20 -18.86
N ILE A 727 17.93 6.10 -20.18
CA ILE A 727 18.70 5.12 -20.97
C ILE A 727 20.21 5.32 -20.78
N TRP A 728 20.67 6.57 -20.67
CA TRP A 728 22.08 6.91 -20.46
C TRP A 728 22.47 7.08 -18.98
N SER A 729 21.55 6.84 -18.04
CA SER A 729 21.80 6.97 -16.59
C SER A 729 22.65 5.83 -16.04
N ARG A 730 23.03 5.94 -14.75
CA ARG A 730 23.72 4.89 -13.99
C ARG A 730 22.82 3.71 -13.59
N ALA A 731 21.54 3.72 -13.98
CA ALA A 731 20.63 2.61 -13.70
C ALA A 731 21.16 1.29 -14.32
N PRO A 732 20.92 0.13 -13.67
CA PRO A 732 21.40 -1.16 -14.18
C PRO A 732 20.90 -1.47 -15.59
N LEU A 733 21.76 -2.06 -16.43
CA LEU A 733 21.43 -2.37 -17.82
C LEU A 733 20.25 -3.35 -17.94
N HIS A 734 20.20 -4.36 -17.06
CA HIS A 734 19.11 -5.34 -17.08
C HIS A 734 17.76 -4.72 -16.80
N TYR A 735 17.70 -3.72 -15.91
CA TYR A 735 16.49 -2.97 -15.61
C TYR A 735 16.04 -2.13 -16.81
N LYS A 736 16.98 -1.48 -17.52
CA LYS A 736 16.67 -0.73 -18.76
C LYS A 736 16.04 -1.64 -19.82
N LEU A 737 16.56 -2.86 -19.98
CA LEU A 737 15.99 -3.85 -20.91
C LEU A 737 14.59 -4.30 -20.47
N SER A 738 14.40 -4.56 -19.18
CA SER A 738 13.10 -4.95 -18.61
C SER A 738 12.05 -3.84 -18.81
N VAL A 739 12.37 -2.59 -18.46
CA VAL A 739 11.51 -1.42 -18.66
C VAL A 739 11.18 -1.21 -20.13
N LEU A 740 12.17 -1.31 -21.03
CA LEU A 740 11.95 -1.17 -22.47
C LEU A 740 11.00 -2.25 -23.00
N GLY A 741 11.20 -3.51 -22.59
CA GLY A 741 10.29 -4.61 -22.93
C GLY A 741 8.87 -4.38 -22.40
N TYR A 742 8.73 -4.02 -21.12
CA TYR A 742 7.45 -3.74 -20.49
C TYR A 742 6.68 -2.62 -21.22
N MET A 743 7.30 -1.46 -21.46
CA MET A 743 6.63 -0.35 -22.15
C MET A 743 6.25 -0.73 -23.59
N SER A 744 7.07 -1.53 -24.26
CA SER A 744 6.83 -1.98 -25.64
C SER A 744 5.72 -3.04 -25.75
N SER A 745 5.40 -3.73 -24.65
CA SER A 745 4.29 -4.69 -24.62
C SER A 745 2.93 -4.03 -24.91
N TYR A 746 2.71 -2.80 -24.43
CA TYR A 746 1.50 -2.02 -24.71
C TYR A 746 1.37 -1.67 -26.20
N TYR A 747 2.49 -1.37 -26.87
CA TYR A 747 2.51 -1.17 -28.32
C TYR A 747 2.24 -2.47 -29.07
N GLY A 748 2.79 -3.60 -28.60
CA GLY A 748 2.50 -4.92 -29.16
C GLY A 748 1.02 -5.28 -29.07
N LEU A 749 0.40 -5.08 -27.90
CA LEU A 749 -1.03 -5.29 -27.68
C LEU A 749 -1.87 -4.35 -28.56
N ALA A 750 -1.54 -3.06 -28.60
CA ALA A 750 -2.26 -2.07 -29.41
C ALA A 750 -2.13 -2.31 -30.92
N ALA A 751 -0.99 -2.82 -31.39
CA ALA A 751 -0.75 -3.09 -32.80
C ALA A 751 -1.37 -4.43 -33.27
N SER A 752 -1.66 -5.35 -32.35
CA SER A 752 -2.07 -6.72 -32.67
C SER A 752 -3.26 -6.81 -33.64
N PHE A 753 -4.33 -6.03 -33.42
CA PHE A 753 -5.51 -6.01 -34.29
C PHE A 753 -5.20 -5.43 -35.68
N THR A 754 -4.46 -4.32 -35.73
CA THR A 754 -4.07 -3.67 -36.99
C THR A 754 -3.13 -4.56 -37.80
N VAL A 755 -2.17 -5.20 -37.16
CA VAL A 755 -1.25 -6.14 -37.81
C VAL A 755 -1.99 -7.36 -38.33
N ALA A 756 -2.96 -7.90 -37.59
CA ALA A 756 -3.81 -8.99 -38.06
C ALA A 756 -4.65 -8.58 -39.29
N LEU A 757 -5.17 -7.34 -39.31
CA LEU A 757 -5.94 -6.80 -40.45
C LEU A 757 -5.05 -6.59 -41.69
N ILE A 758 -3.87 -5.99 -41.52
CA ILE A 758 -2.92 -5.78 -42.62
C ILE A 758 -2.48 -7.14 -43.19
N ASN A 759 -2.16 -8.10 -42.34
CA ASN A 759 -1.82 -9.45 -42.78
C ASN A 759 -2.98 -10.13 -43.50
N TYR A 760 -4.22 -9.89 -43.07
CA TYR A 760 -5.39 -10.43 -43.76
C TYR A 760 -5.48 -9.96 -45.21
N VAL A 761 -5.26 -8.67 -45.44
CA VAL A 761 -5.26 -8.09 -46.79
C VAL A 761 -4.05 -8.59 -47.57
N LEU A 762 -2.83 -8.45 -47.03
CA LEU A 762 -1.60 -8.75 -47.77
C LEU A 762 -1.46 -10.23 -48.12
N LEU A 763 -1.63 -11.12 -47.15
CA LEU A 763 -1.48 -12.57 -47.35
C LEU A 763 -2.74 -13.19 -47.97
N GLY A 764 -3.93 -12.65 -47.67
CA GLY A 764 -5.19 -13.12 -48.23
C GLY A 764 -5.29 -12.89 -49.74
N PHE A 765 -4.93 -11.69 -50.22
CA PHE A 765 -4.89 -11.38 -51.65
C PHE A 765 -3.60 -11.80 -52.35
N GLN A 766 -2.71 -12.51 -51.65
CA GLN A 766 -1.44 -13.01 -52.20
C GLN A 766 -0.60 -11.90 -52.87
N LEU A 767 -0.63 -10.70 -52.29
CA LEU A 767 0.17 -9.59 -52.78
C LEU A 767 1.66 -9.96 -52.67
N PRO A 768 2.51 -9.54 -53.62
CA PRO A 768 3.94 -9.80 -53.58
C PRO A 768 4.52 -9.08 -52.36
N VAL A 769 4.71 -9.82 -51.27
CA VAL A 769 5.29 -9.34 -50.02
C VAL A 769 6.69 -9.91 -49.84
N ASP A 770 7.57 -9.09 -49.31
CA ASP A 770 8.96 -9.46 -49.06
C ASP A 770 9.05 -10.59 -48.01
N GLY A 771 10.07 -11.43 -48.10
CA GLY A 771 10.41 -12.49 -47.16
C GLY A 771 10.65 -11.96 -45.74
N PHE A 772 11.06 -10.70 -45.60
CA PHE A 772 11.10 -9.98 -44.33
C PHE A 772 9.72 -9.88 -43.67
N TYR A 773 8.67 -9.61 -44.45
CA TYR A 773 7.28 -9.62 -43.99
C TYR A 773 6.74 -11.05 -43.84
N THR A 774 7.26 -11.99 -44.65
CA THR A 774 6.90 -13.42 -44.59
C THR A 774 7.30 -14.08 -43.27
N SER A 775 8.28 -13.52 -42.54
CA SER A 775 8.63 -13.89 -41.15
C SER A 775 7.51 -13.59 -40.13
N LEU A 776 6.52 -12.77 -40.50
CA LEU A 776 5.43 -12.31 -39.63
C LEU A 776 4.09 -12.97 -39.96
N ARG A 777 4.08 -14.28 -40.26
CA ARG A 777 2.81 -14.98 -40.54
C ARG A 777 1.88 -14.87 -39.33
N SER A 778 0.70 -14.27 -39.52
CA SER A 778 -0.24 -13.99 -38.44
C SER A 778 -0.63 -15.22 -37.62
N PHE A 779 -0.76 -16.39 -38.25
CA PHE A 779 -1.05 -17.62 -37.53
C PHE A 779 0.11 -18.05 -36.62
N GLU A 780 1.34 -17.95 -37.08
CA GLU A 780 2.53 -18.34 -36.30
C GLU A 780 2.69 -17.41 -35.10
N ILE A 781 2.52 -16.10 -35.28
CA ILE A 781 2.56 -15.11 -34.19
C ILE A 781 1.41 -15.36 -33.20
N TYR A 782 0.20 -15.60 -33.70
CA TYR A 782 -0.96 -15.90 -32.85
C TYR A 782 -0.74 -17.17 -32.04
N LEU A 783 -0.33 -18.27 -32.69
CA LEU A 783 -0.04 -19.55 -32.06
C LEU A 783 1.09 -19.42 -31.03
N ALA A 784 2.19 -18.74 -31.39
CA ALA A 784 3.31 -18.52 -30.49
C ALA A 784 2.89 -17.69 -29.28
N SER A 785 2.06 -16.67 -29.47
CA SER A 785 1.51 -15.88 -28.36
C SER A 785 0.63 -16.73 -27.46
N VAL A 786 -0.28 -17.54 -28.03
CA VAL A 786 -1.17 -18.38 -27.23
C VAL A 786 -0.37 -19.42 -26.43
N VAL A 787 0.60 -20.06 -27.07
CA VAL A 787 1.46 -21.07 -26.43
C VAL A 787 2.35 -20.45 -25.36
N VAL A 788 2.98 -19.30 -25.60
CA VAL A 788 3.91 -18.69 -24.64
C VAL A 788 3.18 -18.08 -23.46
N PHE A 789 2.16 -17.25 -23.69
CA PHE A 789 1.49 -16.51 -22.61
C PHE A 789 0.48 -17.37 -21.83
N PHE A 790 -0.35 -18.14 -22.52
CA PHE A 790 -1.40 -18.95 -21.86
C PHE A 790 -0.95 -20.38 -21.58
N GLY A 791 -0.20 -21.01 -22.48
CA GLY A 791 0.30 -22.38 -22.27
C GLY A 791 1.47 -22.44 -21.28
N ALA A 792 2.67 -22.10 -21.77
CA ALA A 792 3.90 -22.10 -21.01
C ALA A 792 3.84 -21.17 -19.80
N GLY A 793 3.19 -20.00 -19.92
CA GLY A 793 3.00 -19.08 -18.80
C GLY A 793 2.17 -19.67 -17.65
N SER A 794 1.08 -20.39 -17.97
CA SER A 794 0.25 -21.03 -16.94
C SER A 794 0.95 -22.25 -16.31
N LEU A 795 1.63 -23.05 -17.13
CA LEU A 795 2.42 -24.19 -16.64
C LEU A 795 3.59 -23.73 -15.76
N GLY A 796 4.33 -22.72 -16.22
CA GLY A 796 5.46 -22.15 -15.50
C GLY A 796 5.05 -21.53 -14.18
N TYR A 797 3.95 -20.77 -14.16
CA TYR A 797 3.41 -20.19 -12.92
C TYR A 797 2.91 -21.27 -11.95
N ALA A 798 2.21 -22.30 -12.43
CA ALA A 798 1.72 -23.38 -11.57
C ALA A 798 2.86 -24.20 -10.94
N LEU A 799 3.94 -24.44 -11.69
CA LEU A 799 5.15 -25.07 -11.17
C LEU A 799 5.88 -24.16 -10.17
N PHE A 800 5.96 -22.86 -10.45
CA PHE A 800 6.54 -21.89 -9.52
C PHE A 800 5.80 -21.84 -8.18
N GLU A 801 4.47 -21.73 -8.19
CA GLU A 801 3.67 -21.73 -6.94
C GLU A 801 3.86 -23.00 -6.12
N TYR A 802 3.96 -24.15 -6.78
CA TYR A 802 4.26 -25.43 -6.12
C TYR A 802 5.65 -25.44 -5.50
N ARG A 803 6.68 -24.97 -6.24
CA ARG A 803 8.08 -25.00 -5.80
C ARG A 803 8.38 -24.01 -4.69
N VAL A 804 7.67 -22.88 -4.64
CA VAL A 804 7.77 -21.92 -3.52
C VAL A 804 7.07 -22.45 -2.26
N GLY A 805 6.19 -23.45 -2.38
CA GLY A 805 5.42 -24.03 -1.28
C GLY A 805 4.06 -23.37 -1.04
N GLY A 806 3.54 -22.61 -2.01
CA GLY A 806 2.28 -21.88 -1.87
C GLY A 806 1.04 -22.74 -2.06
N LYS A 807 0.96 -23.48 -3.18
CA LYS A 807 -0.22 -24.31 -3.54
C LYS A 807 0.21 -25.68 -4.06
N LYS A 808 -0.69 -26.67 -3.97
CA LYS A 808 -0.50 -27.97 -4.61
C LYS A 808 -0.50 -27.81 -6.14
N ILE A 809 0.35 -28.55 -6.84
CA ILE A 809 0.53 -28.45 -8.29
C ILE A 809 -0.77 -28.62 -9.09
N LEU A 810 -1.59 -29.63 -8.77
CA LEU A 810 -2.85 -29.89 -9.47
C LEU A 810 -3.89 -28.79 -9.21
N GLY A 811 -3.93 -28.26 -7.99
CA GLY A 811 -4.82 -27.17 -7.63
C GLY A 811 -4.47 -25.87 -8.36
N SER A 812 -3.18 -25.52 -8.37
CA SER A 812 -2.70 -24.33 -9.10
C SER A 812 -2.87 -24.48 -10.61
N LEU A 813 -2.57 -25.65 -11.18
CA LEU A 813 -2.75 -25.88 -12.62
C LEU A 813 -4.22 -25.76 -13.04
N PHE A 814 -5.14 -26.36 -12.28
CA PHE A 814 -6.57 -26.26 -12.55
C PHE A 814 -7.07 -24.82 -12.48
N GLU A 815 -6.67 -24.08 -11.43
CA GLU A 815 -7.03 -22.67 -11.29
C GLU A 815 -6.52 -21.84 -12.47
N ASN A 816 -5.28 -22.04 -12.91
CA ASN A 816 -4.73 -21.35 -14.07
C ASN A 816 -5.51 -21.68 -15.35
N ILE A 817 -5.80 -22.96 -15.62
CA ILE A 817 -6.54 -23.39 -16.81
C ILE A 817 -7.97 -22.82 -16.82
N MET A 818 -8.64 -22.80 -15.67
CA MET A 818 -9.99 -22.27 -15.52
C MET A 818 -10.08 -20.80 -15.95
N TRP A 819 -9.05 -20.00 -15.66
CA TRP A 819 -9.03 -18.57 -16.00
C TRP A 819 -8.52 -18.25 -17.41
N ILE A 820 -8.00 -19.23 -18.18
CA ILE A 820 -7.51 -18.98 -19.56
C ILE A 820 -8.58 -18.37 -20.47
N PRO A 821 -9.83 -18.87 -20.54
CA PRO A 821 -10.85 -18.28 -21.40
C PRO A 821 -11.15 -16.82 -21.06
N TYR A 822 -11.22 -16.51 -19.76
CA TYR A 822 -11.42 -15.16 -19.25
C TYR A 822 -10.29 -14.23 -19.71
N LEU A 823 -9.02 -14.64 -19.52
CA LEU A 823 -7.86 -13.84 -19.88
C LEU A 823 -7.69 -13.68 -21.40
N LEU A 824 -8.06 -14.70 -22.19
CA LEU A 824 -8.01 -14.63 -23.66
C LEU A 824 -8.97 -13.58 -24.20
N ILE A 825 -10.23 -13.57 -23.72
CA ILE A 825 -11.21 -12.55 -24.09
C ILE A 825 -10.76 -11.17 -23.60
N PHE A 826 -10.26 -11.09 -22.37
CA PHE A 826 -9.80 -9.84 -21.77
C PHE A 826 -8.67 -9.21 -22.59
N PHE A 827 -7.52 -9.87 -22.74
CA PHE A 827 -6.38 -9.33 -23.48
C PHE A 827 -6.65 -9.19 -24.98
N GLY A 828 -7.46 -10.08 -25.56
CA GLY A 828 -7.86 -10.01 -26.96
C GLY A 828 -8.77 -8.81 -27.28
N GLY A 829 -9.56 -8.34 -26.30
CA GLY A 829 -10.46 -7.19 -26.45
C GLY A 829 -9.84 -5.82 -26.15
N LEU A 830 -8.59 -5.77 -25.66
CA LEU A 830 -7.91 -4.52 -25.32
C LEU A 830 -7.27 -3.81 -26.52
N ALA A 831 -7.03 -4.49 -27.64
CA ALA A 831 -6.18 -3.96 -28.71
C ALA A 831 -6.68 -2.60 -29.25
N ILE A 832 -7.95 -2.50 -29.70
CA ILE A 832 -8.51 -1.26 -30.27
C ILE A 832 -8.53 -0.12 -29.23
N PRO A 833 -9.06 -0.30 -28.01
CA PRO A 833 -9.03 0.75 -26.98
C PRO A 833 -7.62 1.24 -26.63
N LEU A 834 -6.62 0.36 -26.62
CA LEU A 834 -5.22 0.74 -26.40
C LEU A 834 -4.64 1.50 -27.59
N SER A 835 -4.96 1.10 -28.83
CA SER A 835 -4.59 1.89 -30.01
C SER A 835 -5.16 3.30 -29.93
N GLN A 836 -6.41 3.46 -29.50
CA GLN A 836 -7.03 4.78 -29.33
C GLN A 836 -6.26 5.64 -28.32
N ALA A 837 -5.85 5.06 -27.18
CA ALA A 837 -5.10 5.78 -26.14
C ALA A 837 -3.71 6.23 -26.65
N ILE A 838 -2.97 5.34 -27.31
CA ILE A 838 -1.63 5.65 -27.86
C ILE A 838 -1.73 6.69 -28.98
N LEU A 839 -2.67 6.54 -29.91
CA LEU A 839 -2.87 7.49 -31.01
C LEU A 839 -3.32 8.86 -30.48
N ALA A 840 -4.16 8.90 -29.45
CA ALA A 840 -4.55 10.14 -28.82
C ALA A 840 -3.36 10.90 -28.23
N HIS A 841 -2.44 10.19 -27.57
CA HIS A 841 -1.18 10.80 -27.13
C HIS A 841 -0.39 11.36 -28.32
N LEU A 842 -0.12 10.54 -29.34
CA LEU A 842 0.71 10.91 -30.49
C LEU A 842 0.15 12.12 -31.26
N PHE A 843 -1.17 12.20 -31.41
CA PHE A 843 -1.86 13.31 -32.07
C PHE A 843 -2.26 14.46 -31.14
N SER A 844 -1.87 14.41 -29.85
CA SER A 844 -2.23 15.43 -28.84
C SER A 844 -3.74 15.60 -28.65
N TYR A 845 -4.54 14.56 -28.86
CA TYR A 845 -5.97 14.56 -28.55
C TYR A 845 -6.17 14.41 -27.04
N ASN A 846 -6.93 15.33 -26.45
CA ASN A 846 -7.13 15.36 -25.00
C ASN A 846 -8.19 14.33 -24.57
N ILE A 847 -7.74 13.17 -24.10
CA ILE A 847 -8.59 12.18 -23.44
C ILE A 847 -8.57 12.42 -21.94
N SER A 848 -9.74 12.38 -21.32
CA SER A 848 -9.90 12.36 -19.87
C SER A 848 -10.57 11.06 -19.43
N TRP A 849 -10.21 10.58 -18.25
CA TRP A 849 -10.77 9.38 -17.64
C TRP A 849 -11.46 9.71 -16.32
N SER A 850 -12.47 8.93 -15.95
CA SER A 850 -13.06 8.99 -14.62
C SER A 850 -12.14 8.39 -13.56
N ALA A 851 -12.42 8.74 -12.30
CA ALA A 851 -11.89 8.01 -11.15
C ALA A 851 -12.49 6.60 -11.12
N THR A 852 -11.70 5.62 -10.68
CA THR A 852 -12.11 4.22 -10.52
C THR A 852 -13.24 4.14 -9.50
N ALA A 853 -14.33 3.44 -9.81
CA ALA A 853 -15.39 3.21 -8.83
C ALA A 853 -14.89 2.24 -7.74
N LYS A 854 -14.91 2.70 -6.49
CA LYS A 854 -14.54 1.90 -5.30
C LYS A 854 -15.74 1.16 -4.69
N GLU A 855 -16.93 1.34 -5.27
CA GLU A 855 -18.18 0.81 -4.75
C GLU A 855 -19.03 0.14 -5.81
N VAL A 856 -19.76 -0.89 -5.37
CA VAL A 856 -20.68 -1.65 -6.20
C VAL A 856 -21.95 -0.86 -6.43
N ARG A 857 -22.10 -0.28 -7.63
CA ARG A 857 -23.39 0.24 -8.08
C ARG A 857 -24.18 -0.91 -8.71
N ARG A 858 -25.25 -1.34 -8.04
CA ARG A 858 -26.17 -2.32 -8.62
C ARG A 858 -26.74 -1.76 -9.92
N SER A 859 -26.65 -2.56 -10.98
CA SER A 859 -27.18 -2.24 -12.29
C SER A 859 -27.92 -3.45 -12.84
N ASN A 860 -28.87 -3.22 -13.75
CA ASN A 860 -29.71 -4.27 -14.33
C ASN A 860 -29.41 -4.42 -15.83
N PHE A 861 -29.74 -5.58 -16.38
CA PHE A 861 -29.57 -5.92 -17.81
C PHE A 861 -29.99 -4.79 -18.77
N PHE A 862 -31.16 -4.19 -18.56
CA PHE A 862 -31.70 -3.13 -19.42
C PHE A 862 -30.98 -1.78 -19.30
N GLN A 863 -30.32 -1.51 -18.17
CA GLN A 863 -29.51 -0.30 -18.00
C GLN A 863 -28.11 -0.47 -18.59
N GLU A 864 -27.57 -1.68 -18.57
CA GLU A 864 -26.21 -1.97 -19.03
C GLU A 864 -26.11 -2.02 -20.57
N ILE A 865 -27.09 -2.57 -21.28
CA ILE A 865 -27.04 -2.66 -22.75
C ILE A 865 -26.85 -1.29 -23.43
N PRO A 866 -27.67 -0.26 -23.14
CA PRO A 866 -27.47 1.07 -23.74
C PRO A 866 -26.13 1.69 -23.36
N LYS A 867 -25.63 1.45 -22.14
CA LYS A 867 -24.31 1.95 -21.70
C LYS A 867 -23.19 1.29 -22.50
N ILE A 868 -23.25 -0.03 -22.68
CA ILE A 868 -22.29 -0.80 -23.47
C ILE A 868 -22.28 -0.27 -24.91
N PHE A 869 -23.43 -0.14 -25.56
CA PHE A 869 -23.49 0.36 -26.92
C PHE A 869 -22.92 1.78 -27.03
N LYS A 870 -23.24 2.68 -26.10
CA LYS A 870 -22.72 4.05 -26.14
C LYS A 870 -21.21 4.11 -25.91
N ARG A 871 -20.67 3.30 -25.00
CA ARG A 871 -19.25 3.30 -24.62
C ARG A 871 -18.38 2.56 -25.63
N PHE A 872 -18.82 1.38 -26.07
CA PHE A 872 -18.08 0.48 -26.95
C PHE A 872 -18.51 0.57 -28.42
N TRP A 873 -19.26 1.59 -28.82
CA TRP A 873 -19.77 1.72 -30.19
C TRP A 873 -18.64 1.58 -31.24
N PHE A 874 -17.48 2.19 -30.99
CA PHE A 874 -16.38 2.21 -31.95
C PHE A 874 -15.69 0.84 -32.09
N PRO A 875 -15.20 0.18 -31.01
CA PRO A 875 -14.70 -1.20 -31.10
C PRO A 875 -15.74 -2.16 -31.71
N LEU A 876 -17.00 -2.10 -31.26
CA LEU A 876 -18.07 -2.99 -31.75
C LEU A 876 -18.34 -2.79 -33.25
N SER A 877 -18.40 -1.55 -33.72
CA SER A 877 -18.63 -1.25 -35.14
C SER A 877 -17.50 -1.77 -36.00
N ILE A 878 -16.25 -1.49 -35.63
CA ILE A 878 -15.07 -1.95 -36.40
C ILE A 878 -15.02 -3.48 -36.43
N SER A 879 -15.17 -4.15 -35.29
CA SER A 879 -15.13 -5.60 -35.23
C SER A 879 -16.28 -6.24 -36.00
N THR A 880 -17.48 -5.66 -35.97
CA THR A 880 -18.63 -6.15 -36.75
C THR A 880 -18.40 -5.98 -38.25
N ILE A 881 -17.87 -4.83 -38.69
CA ILE A 881 -17.51 -4.57 -40.09
C ILE A 881 -16.45 -5.57 -40.56
N VAL A 882 -15.43 -5.84 -39.72
CA VAL A 882 -14.38 -6.81 -40.05
C VAL A 882 -14.95 -8.22 -40.14
N VAL A 883 -15.75 -8.68 -39.18
CA VAL A 883 -16.38 -10.01 -39.22
C VAL A 883 -17.30 -10.15 -40.42
N PHE A 884 -18.08 -9.12 -40.73
CA PHE A 884 -18.94 -9.11 -41.93
C PHE A 884 -18.11 -9.11 -43.21
N GLY A 885 -17.02 -8.34 -43.27
CA GLY A 885 -16.07 -8.34 -44.37
C GLY A 885 -15.40 -9.70 -44.59
N LEU A 886 -14.99 -10.37 -43.50
CA LEU A 886 -14.47 -11.74 -43.54
C LEU A 886 -15.50 -12.72 -44.12
N ALA A 887 -16.76 -12.63 -43.65
CA ALA A 887 -17.85 -13.47 -44.15
C ALA A 887 -18.11 -13.21 -45.64
N LEU A 888 -18.23 -11.95 -46.04
CA LEU A 888 -18.47 -11.55 -47.44
C LEU A 888 -17.36 -12.02 -48.38
N LEU A 889 -16.09 -11.75 -48.05
CA LEU A 889 -14.94 -12.13 -48.88
C LEU A 889 -14.72 -13.65 -48.94
N SER A 890 -15.32 -14.43 -48.03
CA SER A 890 -15.30 -15.89 -48.09
C SER A 890 -16.36 -16.48 -49.04
N THR A 891 -17.39 -15.71 -49.39
CA THR A 891 -18.50 -16.16 -50.25
C THR A 891 -18.17 -16.02 -51.75
N HIS A 892 -18.96 -16.72 -52.58
CA HIS A 892 -18.88 -16.64 -54.04
C HIS A 892 -19.49 -15.36 -54.65
N LEU A 893 -19.81 -14.35 -53.83
CA LEU A 893 -20.37 -13.08 -54.32
C LEU A 893 -19.36 -12.26 -55.14
N PHE A 894 -18.07 -12.43 -54.88
CA PHE A 894 -16.99 -11.70 -55.54
C PHE A 894 -16.27 -12.60 -56.56
N GLY A 895 -15.65 -11.97 -57.57
CA GLY A 895 -14.81 -12.70 -58.52
C GLY A 895 -13.67 -13.46 -57.81
N ALA A 896 -13.18 -14.54 -58.41
CA ALA A 896 -12.20 -15.44 -57.79
C ALA A 896 -10.93 -14.73 -57.28
N GLU A 897 -10.56 -13.60 -57.87
CA GLU A 897 -9.42 -12.76 -57.47
C GLU A 897 -9.62 -12.01 -56.14
N TRP A 898 -10.87 -11.72 -55.79
CA TRP A 898 -11.25 -11.01 -54.56
C TRP A 898 -11.75 -11.96 -53.47
N GLN A 899 -11.75 -13.27 -53.73
CA GLN A 899 -12.24 -14.28 -52.80
C GLN A 899 -11.10 -14.82 -51.92
N ILE A 900 -11.26 -14.68 -50.61
CA ILE A 900 -10.39 -15.32 -49.62
C ILE A 900 -11.14 -16.54 -49.08
N GLY A 901 -10.98 -17.66 -49.77
CA GLY A 901 -11.71 -18.90 -49.43
C GLY A 901 -11.30 -19.49 -48.09
N ALA A 902 -12.14 -20.38 -47.55
CA ALA A 902 -11.93 -21.05 -46.26
C ALA A 902 -10.61 -21.85 -46.15
N LYS A 903 -9.96 -22.16 -47.29
CA LYS A 903 -8.62 -22.78 -47.32
C LYS A 903 -7.52 -21.86 -46.76
N ALA A 904 -7.71 -20.55 -46.77
CA ALA A 904 -6.81 -19.55 -46.18
C ALA A 904 -7.07 -19.34 -44.67
N TRP A 905 -7.39 -20.42 -43.94
CA TRP A 905 -7.75 -20.40 -42.52
C TRP A 905 -6.67 -19.77 -41.63
N GLY A 906 -5.39 -19.91 -41.98
CA GLY A 906 -4.28 -19.33 -41.21
C GLY A 906 -4.29 -17.80 -41.19
N VAL A 907 -4.97 -17.17 -42.14
CA VAL A 907 -5.09 -15.71 -42.22
C VAL A 907 -6.42 -15.23 -41.63
N ILE A 908 -7.48 -16.05 -41.76
CA ILE A 908 -8.83 -15.77 -41.22
C ILE A 908 -8.88 -15.94 -39.69
N LEU A 909 -8.25 -16.98 -39.14
CA LEU A 909 -8.39 -17.34 -37.73
C LEU A 909 -7.87 -16.26 -36.77
N PRO A 910 -6.65 -15.69 -36.93
CA PRO A 910 -6.16 -14.66 -36.01
C PRO A 910 -7.03 -13.40 -36.01
N LEU A 911 -7.47 -12.94 -37.18
CA LEU A 911 -8.30 -11.73 -37.29
C LEU A 911 -9.72 -11.95 -36.77
N SER A 912 -10.34 -13.10 -37.09
CA SER A 912 -11.66 -13.46 -36.55
C SER A 912 -11.64 -13.66 -35.05
N ALA A 913 -10.60 -14.28 -34.49
CA ALA A 913 -10.42 -14.42 -33.04
C ALA A 913 -10.27 -13.05 -32.36
N ALA A 914 -9.44 -12.16 -32.92
CA ALA A 914 -9.27 -10.81 -32.39
C ALA A 914 -10.57 -10.00 -32.44
N ALA A 915 -11.27 -9.99 -33.58
CA ALA A 915 -12.56 -9.31 -33.72
C ALA A 915 -13.64 -9.92 -32.80
N GLY A 916 -13.68 -11.24 -32.66
CA GLY A 916 -14.56 -11.94 -31.74
C GLY A 916 -14.32 -11.55 -30.29
N CYS A 917 -13.05 -11.46 -29.86
CA CYS A 917 -12.72 -11.02 -28.50
C CYS A 917 -13.20 -9.58 -28.22
N HIS A 918 -13.09 -8.65 -29.18
CA HIS A 918 -13.61 -7.28 -29.02
C HIS A 918 -15.13 -7.22 -28.89
N ILE A 919 -15.86 -8.12 -29.58
CA ILE A 919 -17.32 -8.22 -29.46
C ILE A 919 -17.71 -8.85 -28.12
N LEU A 920 -17.00 -9.91 -27.70
CA LEU A 920 -17.28 -10.62 -26.46
C LEU A 920 -16.85 -9.86 -25.22
N PHE A 921 -15.84 -8.99 -25.30
CA PHE A 921 -15.27 -8.26 -24.17
C PHE A 921 -16.31 -7.52 -23.32
N PRO A 922 -17.15 -6.63 -23.86
CA PRO A 922 -18.14 -5.93 -23.05
C PRO A 922 -19.37 -6.77 -22.68
N ILE A 923 -19.54 -7.96 -23.28
CA ILE A 923 -20.72 -8.82 -23.08
C ILE A 923 -20.41 -9.90 -22.04
N VAL A 924 -19.39 -10.72 -22.28
CA VAL A 924 -19.05 -11.87 -21.45
C VAL A 924 -18.40 -11.46 -20.13
N LEU A 925 -17.66 -10.35 -20.11
CA LEU A 925 -16.97 -9.90 -18.90
C LEU A 925 -17.88 -9.07 -17.99
N ASN A 926 -19.11 -8.71 -18.40
CA ASN A 926 -19.99 -7.84 -17.62
C ASN A 926 -20.82 -8.67 -16.63
N PRO A 927 -20.52 -8.60 -15.31
CA PRO A 927 -21.20 -9.42 -14.33
C PRO A 927 -22.70 -9.14 -14.21
N TRP A 928 -23.14 -7.92 -14.55
CA TRP A 928 -24.52 -7.48 -14.41
C TRP A 928 -25.44 -7.96 -15.53
N LEU A 929 -24.90 -8.39 -16.68
CA LEU A 929 -25.71 -8.97 -17.76
C LEU A 929 -26.24 -10.37 -17.42
N MET A 930 -25.61 -11.05 -16.45
CA MET A 930 -26.02 -12.39 -16.00
C MET A 930 -27.03 -12.35 -14.84
N VAL A 931 -27.31 -11.17 -14.29
CA VAL A 931 -28.26 -10.98 -13.18
C VAL A 931 -29.60 -10.53 -13.77
N PHE A 932 -30.49 -11.48 -14.01
CA PHE A 932 -31.89 -11.21 -14.36
C PHE A 932 -32.71 -10.89 -13.09
N SER A 933 -32.35 -9.83 -12.37
CA SER A 933 -33.22 -9.29 -11.31
C SER A 933 -34.10 -8.19 -11.90
N TYR A 934 -35.40 -8.42 -11.89
CA TYR A 934 -36.43 -7.49 -12.37
C TYR A 934 -36.62 -6.30 -11.42
#